data_AF-A0AAD9GBY1-F1
#
_entry.id   AF-A0AAD9GBY1-F1
#
_cell.length_a   1.000
_cell.length_b   1.000
_cell.length_c   1.000
_cell.angle_alpha   90.00
_cell.angle_beta   90.00
_cell.angle_gamma   90.00
#
_symmetry.space_group_name_H-M   'P 1'
#
loop_
_entity.id
_entity.type
_entity.pdbx_description
1 polymer ?
#
loop_
_entity_poly.entity_id
_entity_poly.type
_entity_poly.pdbx_seq_one_letter_code
_entity_poly.pdbx_strand_id
1 'polypeptide(L)'
;MCVAVLAFVAGGDATGTRVLVSNDFNRHRAHAAISSVVSTTRLLRTTSIIDEERAGGVSVSASDKLAKLLKSSKVTDEQLQKWLSKGKTAESVFYRMNLENTGLLKLFKSPQFLRWLQYADDLSAAGKGASPISVLSTKYGDEKLYQMIEWAKKETSTKALGARLQKEQLEYWIKVGKDPDEVFKLYSLNYAGWRFLSEPQFSAWTKYVDELNAKNEGAMVSIIPTLRKHFSDDDLFKIALAAKRSEETEAMGTKLEDAFVQFWIQRKETPDNVLVQLGLKRSTETLLENPLLNILTKYTEVYNVKYAAKKTTMIETLTRAFDDETVAKLLVAGREKSTTKKIAKQFQADQLEMWLNSGQSVDDVYKLLNLPSRKDLLIHFGNLKLFNTWVTYMNAISVKNPEKISAMFSTLAPTFRDRPMMQILEAANKFPSMEKAATKLQLEKAQSIFSTGVSPYEAFTIVALDNVGESVLGSPLFKKWRIYVEDFNKKNPAEKKSWFLPLRTNYQDNGLDTIIDKGMKDPSTMKLAQLVEKERMEEWFVRWKHPPSIAFRNLHLDKAGEKVFSSPKFELWLKYLDDWNKAYPSEKATMIDGFRAHYHDFDLIRMLTAVEKVPNTKKLASQLKDALADKWVAEKKTLDYVKSWISHVPSSDDMLARYIKKLNIETWKSSGRSSSDHSPIFLLVIKCRLRSPQLVTMVARAAAKKGSVWLSDPSTYPLLAALGVATVMCLSTGVRHLTASPDVKWDREVRKNPEMALKDRSDWRSHRKFISSMHSNAVNAYHDK
;
A
#
# COMPACT_ATOMS: atom_id res chain seq x y z
N MET A 1 5.67 -22.89 -31.79
CA MET A 1 4.35 -22.81 -31.14
C MET A 1 4.28 -23.86 -30.04
N CYS A 2 4.22 -23.42 -28.79
CA CYS A 2 3.48 -24.02 -27.66
C CYS A 2 3.91 -23.22 -26.43
N VAL A 3 2.97 -22.43 -25.94
CA VAL A 3 3.09 -21.42 -24.89
C VAL A 3 2.92 -22.13 -23.54
N ALA A 4 3.85 -21.92 -22.61
CA ALA A 4 3.68 -22.29 -21.21
C ALA A 4 3.66 -21.01 -20.35
N VAL A 5 2.46 -20.64 -19.94
CA VAL A 5 2.16 -19.60 -18.95
C VAL A 5 2.42 -20.19 -17.56
N LEU A 6 3.26 -19.53 -16.75
CA LEU A 6 3.38 -19.85 -15.32
C LEU A 6 2.79 -18.70 -14.50
N ALA A 7 1.65 -18.99 -13.89
CA ALA A 7 0.93 -18.14 -12.95
C ALA A 7 1.56 -18.22 -11.55
N PHE A 8 1.74 -17.07 -10.92
CA PHE A 8 2.08 -16.92 -9.50
C PHE A 8 0.81 -17.01 -8.65
N VAL A 9 0.80 -17.88 -7.64
CA VAL A 9 -0.12 -17.80 -6.50
C VAL A 9 0.72 -17.90 -5.23
N ALA A 10 0.63 -16.85 -4.41
CA ALA A 10 1.16 -16.79 -3.06
C ALA A 10 0.04 -17.11 -2.06
N GLY A 11 0.38 -17.89 -1.03
CA GLY A 11 -0.41 -18.09 0.17
C GLY A 11 0.53 -18.52 1.29
N GLY A 12 0.66 -17.69 2.33
CA GLY A 12 1.42 -18.01 3.54
C GLY A 12 0.53 -18.66 4.61
N ASP A 13 1.16 -19.29 5.60
CA ASP A 13 1.09 -18.89 7.02
C ASP A 13 2.03 -19.74 7.88
N ALA A 14 2.24 -19.29 9.13
CA ALA A 14 2.68 -20.01 10.34
C ALA A 14 4.00 -19.58 11.02
N THR A 15 3.85 -18.64 11.97
CA THR A 15 4.19 -18.73 13.41
C THR A 15 5.37 -19.60 13.89
N GLY A 16 6.21 -19.05 14.79
CA GLY A 16 6.83 -19.85 15.87
C GLY A 16 8.21 -19.39 16.35
N THR A 17 8.26 -18.70 17.49
CA THR A 17 9.47 -18.34 18.25
C THR A 17 9.86 -19.47 19.23
N ARG A 18 11.13 -19.92 19.25
CA ARG A 18 12.02 -20.11 20.44
C ARG A 18 13.21 -21.06 20.19
N VAL A 19 14.41 -20.51 20.41
CA VAL A 19 15.58 -20.99 21.22
C VAL A 19 15.81 -22.50 21.38
N LEU A 20 17.04 -22.95 21.07
CA LEU A 20 17.98 -23.75 21.92
C LEU A 20 19.37 -23.76 21.21
N VAL A 21 20.34 -22.98 21.68
CA VAL A 21 21.54 -23.38 22.47
C VAL A 21 22.43 -24.44 21.80
N SER A 22 23.66 -24.02 21.47
CA SER A 22 24.85 -24.82 21.79
C SER A 22 26.09 -23.92 21.94
N ASN A 23 26.61 -23.90 23.17
CA ASN A 23 27.97 -23.55 23.60
C ASN A 23 29.02 -24.37 22.80
N ASP A 24 30.33 -24.13 22.75
CA ASP A 24 31.31 -23.16 23.29
C ASP A 24 32.62 -23.49 22.52
N PHE A 25 33.52 -22.51 22.37
CA PHE A 25 34.97 -22.57 22.70
C PHE A 25 35.88 -21.66 21.85
N ASN A 26 36.57 -20.80 22.60
CA ASN A 26 37.63 -19.80 22.35
C ASN A 26 38.63 -20.08 21.20
N ARG A 27 39.03 -19.12 20.35
CA ARG A 27 39.66 -17.79 20.56
C ARG A 27 41.10 -17.86 21.10
N HIS A 28 42.08 -17.60 20.22
CA HIS A 28 43.27 -16.83 20.59
C HIS A 28 43.68 -15.86 19.48
N ARG A 29 44.07 -14.67 19.95
CA ARG A 29 44.47 -13.45 19.25
C ARG A 29 45.95 -13.27 19.58
N ALA A 30 46.78 -12.88 18.61
CA ALA A 30 48.02 -12.16 18.90
C ALA A 30 48.35 -11.18 17.76
N HIS A 31 48.52 -9.91 18.14
CA HIS A 31 49.07 -8.83 17.34
C HIS A 31 50.59 -8.92 17.30
N ALA A 32 51.24 -8.44 16.24
CA ALA A 32 52.43 -7.59 16.35
C ALA A 32 52.79 -6.92 15.01
N ALA A 33 53.32 -5.71 15.12
CA ALA A 33 53.55 -4.73 14.09
C ALA A 33 54.98 -4.79 13.49
N ILE A 34 55.14 -4.03 12.42
CA ILE A 34 56.32 -3.83 11.57
C ILE A 34 57.34 -2.88 12.23
N SER A 35 58.64 -3.16 12.09
CA SER A 35 59.68 -2.12 11.92
C SER A 35 60.92 -2.62 11.16
N SER A 36 61.38 -1.77 10.25
CA SER A 36 62.55 -1.72 9.35
C SER A 36 63.94 -1.93 10.02
N VAL A 37 65.05 -2.35 9.36
CA VAL A 37 65.94 -1.60 8.42
C VAL A 37 67.14 -2.49 7.97
N VAL A 38 67.43 -2.49 6.65
CA VAL A 38 68.73 -2.52 5.86
C VAL A 38 69.78 -3.67 5.92
N SER A 39 70.11 -4.18 4.69
CA SER A 39 71.36 -4.74 4.05
C SER A 39 72.37 -5.61 4.85
N THR A 40 73.00 -6.69 4.34
CA THR A 40 73.69 -6.90 3.04
C THR A 40 74.08 -8.39 2.86
N THR A 41 74.09 -8.89 1.61
CA THR A 41 74.85 -10.02 0.98
C THR A 41 75.32 -11.26 1.79
N ARG A 42 74.94 -12.49 1.36
CA ARG A 42 75.79 -13.50 0.66
C ARG A 42 75.15 -14.93 0.64
N LEU A 43 75.35 -15.62 -0.49
CA LEU A 43 74.88 -16.95 -0.94
C LEU A 43 74.88 -18.11 0.09
N LEU A 44 73.85 -18.96 0.03
CA LEU A 44 73.92 -20.44 0.00
C LEU A 44 72.53 -21.08 -0.27
N ARG A 45 72.52 -22.19 -1.01
CA ARG A 45 71.33 -22.99 -1.39
C ARG A 45 70.71 -23.68 -0.17
N THR A 46 69.38 -23.64 -0.04
CA THR A 46 68.55 -24.79 0.41
C THR A 46 67.07 -24.55 0.10
N THR A 47 66.42 -25.66 -0.21
CA THR A 47 64.98 -25.92 -0.24
C THR A 47 64.15 -25.05 0.71
N SER A 48 63.29 -24.19 0.16
CA SER A 48 62.24 -23.51 0.92
C SER A 48 60.90 -24.22 0.69
N ILE A 49 60.39 -24.76 1.79
CA ILE A 49 59.00 -25.11 2.04
C ILE A 49 58.12 -23.94 1.56
N ILE A 50 57.11 -24.27 0.75
CA ILE A 50 56.02 -23.35 0.39
C ILE A 50 54.83 -23.77 1.25
N ASP A 51 54.43 -22.88 2.15
CA ASP A 51 53.20 -23.00 2.93
C ASP A 51 51.98 -23.03 2.01
N GLU A 52 51.04 -23.89 2.39
CA GLU A 52 49.86 -24.31 1.67
C GLU A 52 48.78 -23.22 1.63
N GLU A 53 48.21 -22.99 0.44
CA GLU A 53 46.75 -22.97 0.23
C GLU A 53 46.43 -22.87 -1.28
N ARG A 54 46.62 -23.97 -2.03
CA ARG A 54 45.91 -24.20 -3.32
C ARG A 54 46.16 -25.61 -3.87
N ALA A 55 45.08 -26.30 -4.22
CA ALA A 55 44.98 -27.33 -5.25
C ALA A 55 46.21 -28.24 -5.49
N GLY A 56 46.18 -29.44 -4.89
CA GLY A 56 46.81 -30.65 -5.44
C GLY A 56 48.31 -30.56 -5.71
N GLY A 57 49.11 -30.67 -4.65
CA GLY A 57 50.54 -30.92 -4.78
C GLY A 57 50.80 -32.12 -5.69
N VAL A 58 51.74 -31.95 -6.64
CA VAL A 58 52.29 -33.05 -7.43
C VAL A 58 52.90 -34.03 -6.43
N SER A 59 52.25 -35.19 -6.21
CA SER A 59 52.76 -36.16 -5.27
C SER A 59 54.13 -36.65 -5.70
N VAL A 60 55.00 -36.98 -4.74
CA VAL A 60 56.34 -37.57 -4.97
C VAL A 60 56.29 -38.76 -5.95
N SER A 61 55.15 -39.46 -6.01
CA SER A 61 54.88 -40.54 -6.98
C SER A 61 54.85 -40.10 -8.45
N ALA A 62 54.39 -38.88 -8.76
CA ALA A 62 54.34 -38.37 -10.13
C ALA A 62 55.73 -37.96 -10.66
N SER A 63 56.56 -37.35 -9.80
CA SER A 63 57.96 -37.07 -10.12
C SER A 63 58.78 -38.34 -10.33
N ASP A 64 58.58 -39.37 -9.50
CA ASP A 64 59.27 -40.67 -9.63
C ASP A 64 58.87 -41.42 -10.92
N LYS A 65 57.59 -41.32 -11.33
CA LYS A 65 57.12 -41.88 -12.61
C LYS A 65 57.72 -41.16 -13.82
N LEU A 66 57.82 -39.83 -13.78
CA LEU A 66 58.48 -39.05 -14.83
C LEU A 66 59.99 -39.37 -14.92
N ALA A 67 60.66 -39.53 -13.78
CA ALA A 67 62.06 -39.92 -13.69
C ALA A 67 62.34 -41.31 -14.29
N LYS A 68 61.44 -42.29 -14.10
CA LYS A 68 61.55 -43.63 -14.72
C LYS A 68 61.40 -43.59 -16.25
N LEU A 69 60.49 -42.76 -16.77
CA LEU A 69 60.27 -42.63 -18.22
C LEU A 69 61.47 -42.02 -18.95
N LEU A 70 62.22 -41.13 -18.29
CA LEU A 70 63.41 -40.49 -18.86
C LEU A 70 64.55 -41.46 -19.21
N LYS A 71 64.64 -42.62 -18.54
CA LYS A 71 65.71 -43.62 -18.74
C LYS A 71 65.66 -44.39 -20.07
N SER A 72 64.62 -44.19 -20.88
CA SER A 72 64.39 -44.90 -22.15
C SER A 72 64.67 -44.06 -23.41
N SER A 73 65.26 -42.87 -23.25
CA SER A 73 65.64 -41.99 -24.37
C SER A 73 66.93 -42.43 -25.06
N LYS A 74 67.04 -42.21 -26.38
CA LYS A 74 68.28 -42.42 -27.17
C LYS A 74 69.34 -41.33 -26.96
N VAL A 75 68.99 -40.20 -26.34
CA VAL A 75 69.90 -39.06 -26.13
C VAL A 75 70.48 -39.09 -24.71
N THR A 76 71.81 -39.08 -24.60
CA THR A 76 72.53 -39.15 -23.31
C THR A 76 72.72 -37.79 -22.65
N ASP A 77 73.05 -37.78 -21.36
CA ASP A 77 73.34 -36.59 -20.54
C ASP A 77 74.51 -35.78 -21.09
N GLU A 78 75.55 -36.45 -21.58
CA GLU A 78 76.71 -35.81 -22.19
C GLU A 78 76.33 -35.07 -23.48
N GLN A 79 75.38 -35.62 -24.25
CA GLN A 79 74.90 -34.98 -25.47
C GLN A 79 74.09 -33.71 -25.18
N LEU A 80 73.23 -33.73 -24.15
CA LEU A 80 72.50 -32.53 -23.71
C LEU A 80 73.45 -31.43 -23.23
N GLN A 81 74.42 -31.78 -22.38
CA GLN A 81 75.41 -30.82 -21.88
C GLN A 81 76.27 -30.24 -23.01
N LYS A 82 76.63 -31.06 -24.00
CA LYS A 82 77.33 -30.61 -25.22
C LYS A 82 76.48 -29.65 -26.06
N TRP A 83 75.16 -29.79 -26.07
CA TRP A 83 74.28 -28.85 -26.77
C TRP A 83 74.03 -27.58 -25.96
N LEU A 84 73.97 -27.66 -24.63
CA LEU A 84 73.88 -26.51 -23.72
C LEU A 84 75.14 -25.65 -23.82
N SER A 85 76.34 -26.25 -23.76
CA SER A 85 77.61 -25.52 -23.86
C SER A 85 77.81 -24.84 -25.22
N LYS A 86 77.24 -25.42 -26.29
CA LYS A 86 77.23 -24.83 -27.64
C LYS A 86 76.11 -23.82 -27.86
N GLY A 87 75.29 -23.52 -26.84
CA GLY A 87 74.20 -22.54 -26.93
C GLY A 87 73.18 -22.83 -28.02
N LYS A 88 72.92 -24.11 -28.36
CA LYS A 88 71.90 -24.44 -29.36
C LYS A 88 70.52 -24.00 -28.87
N THR A 89 69.65 -23.57 -29.78
CA THR A 89 68.28 -23.20 -29.41
C THR A 89 67.45 -24.44 -29.08
N ALA A 90 66.50 -24.30 -28.16
CA ALA A 90 65.54 -25.35 -27.83
C ALA A 90 64.77 -25.84 -29.08
N GLU A 91 64.47 -24.93 -30.01
CA GLU A 91 63.88 -25.26 -31.31
C GLU A 91 64.80 -26.14 -32.18
N SER A 92 66.08 -25.81 -32.32
CA SER A 92 67.02 -26.63 -33.09
C SER A 92 67.18 -28.03 -32.48
N VAL A 93 67.18 -28.12 -31.15
CA VAL A 93 67.26 -29.41 -30.46
C VAL A 93 65.97 -30.22 -30.61
N PHE A 94 64.80 -29.57 -30.68
CA PHE A 94 63.53 -30.23 -30.97
C PHE A 94 63.59 -31.02 -32.29
N TYR A 95 64.10 -30.37 -33.35
CA TYR A 95 64.32 -30.99 -34.65
C TYR A 95 65.40 -32.08 -34.65
N ARG A 96 66.50 -31.86 -33.94
CA ARG A 96 67.58 -32.86 -33.84
C ARG A 96 67.14 -34.15 -33.15
N MET A 97 66.13 -34.07 -32.28
CA MET A 97 65.53 -35.23 -31.63
C MET A 97 64.39 -35.86 -32.46
N ASN A 98 64.17 -35.40 -33.70
CA ASN A 98 63.13 -35.91 -34.60
C ASN A 98 61.73 -35.89 -33.97
N LEU A 99 61.46 -34.90 -33.10
CA LEU A 99 60.20 -34.76 -32.38
C LEU A 99 59.07 -34.23 -33.26
N GLU A 100 59.40 -33.52 -34.33
CA GLU A 100 58.47 -33.02 -35.34
C GLU A 100 57.77 -34.13 -36.13
N ASN A 101 58.45 -35.26 -36.32
CA ASN A 101 57.89 -36.44 -37.00
C ASN A 101 57.19 -37.39 -36.02
N THR A 102 57.16 -37.04 -34.73
CA THR A 102 56.39 -37.79 -33.73
C THR A 102 54.93 -37.34 -33.82
N GLY A 103 54.03 -38.25 -34.19
CA GLY A 103 52.60 -37.92 -34.31
C GLY A 103 52.05 -37.21 -33.06
N LEU A 104 51.16 -36.23 -33.26
CA LEU A 104 50.64 -35.33 -32.23
C LEU A 104 50.19 -36.06 -30.95
N LEU A 105 49.53 -37.21 -31.12
CA LEU A 105 48.99 -38.02 -30.03
C LEU A 105 50.06 -38.87 -29.28
N LYS A 106 51.27 -38.99 -29.81
CA LYS A 106 52.37 -39.78 -29.23
C LYS A 106 53.46 -38.91 -28.62
N LEU A 107 53.51 -37.62 -28.97
CA LEU A 107 54.57 -36.70 -28.56
C LEU A 107 54.77 -36.69 -27.03
N PHE A 108 53.70 -36.46 -26.26
CA PHE A 108 53.79 -36.37 -24.80
C PHE A 108 54.05 -37.70 -24.07
N LYS A 109 53.98 -38.82 -24.79
CA LYS A 109 54.38 -40.14 -24.30
C LYS A 109 55.83 -40.47 -24.64
N SER A 110 56.45 -39.67 -25.52
CA SER A 110 57.82 -39.91 -25.99
C SER A 110 58.83 -39.60 -24.88
N PRO A 111 59.69 -40.57 -24.51
CA PRO A 111 60.82 -40.31 -23.62
C PRO A 111 61.78 -39.23 -24.14
N GLN A 112 61.90 -39.12 -25.47
CA GLN A 112 62.70 -38.08 -26.11
C GLN A 112 62.10 -36.68 -25.90
N PHE A 113 60.77 -36.57 -25.87
CA PHE A 113 60.11 -35.29 -25.59
C PHE A 113 60.37 -34.83 -24.15
N LEU A 114 60.31 -35.73 -23.17
CA LEU A 114 60.66 -35.40 -21.78
C LEU A 114 62.11 -34.94 -21.65
N ARG A 115 63.01 -35.57 -22.42
CA ARG A 115 64.44 -35.19 -22.44
C ARG A 115 64.66 -33.81 -23.09
N TRP A 116 63.93 -33.52 -24.17
CA TRP A 116 63.90 -32.19 -24.77
C TRP A 116 63.33 -31.13 -23.83
N LEU A 117 62.25 -31.45 -23.11
CA LEU A 117 61.61 -30.54 -22.16
C LEU A 117 62.60 -30.12 -21.07
N GLN A 118 63.33 -31.09 -20.50
CA GLN A 118 64.40 -30.81 -19.54
C GLN A 118 65.50 -29.92 -20.12
N TYR A 119 65.95 -30.20 -21.35
CA TYR A 119 66.93 -29.35 -22.02
C TYR A 119 66.45 -27.91 -22.21
N ALA A 120 65.20 -27.74 -22.63
CA ALA A 120 64.59 -26.43 -22.83
C ALA A 120 64.41 -25.68 -21.50
N ASP A 121 64.05 -26.38 -20.41
CA ASP A 121 64.01 -25.83 -19.06
C ASP A 121 65.39 -25.34 -18.61
N ASP A 122 66.42 -26.18 -18.72
CA ASP A 122 67.81 -25.84 -18.34
C ASP A 122 68.32 -24.63 -19.14
N LEU A 123 68.00 -24.56 -20.43
CA LEU A 123 68.38 -23.45 -21.30
C LEU A 123 67.64 -22.14 -20.94
N SER A 124 66.34 -22.24 -20.63
CA SER A 124 65.52 -21.10 -20.19
C SER A 124 65.96 -20.60 -18.81
N ALA A 125 66.28 -21.50 -17.88
CA ALA A 125 66.78 -21.17 -16.54
C ALA A 125 68.15 -20.48 -16.58
N ALA A 126 68.98 -20.79 -17.58
CA ALA A 126 70.24 -20.10 -17.84
C ALA A 126 70.05 -18.70 -18.48
N GLY A 127 68.81 -18.26 -18.73
CA GLY A 127 68.50 -16.98 -19.39
C GLY A 127 68.84 -16.94 -20.88
N LYS A 128 69.08 -18.10 -21.51
CA LYS A 128 69.66 -18.22 -22.86
C LYS A 128 68.72 -18.85 -23.89
N GLY A 129 67.46 -19.10 -23.56
CA GLY A 129 66.51 -19.76 -24.46
C GLY A 129 65.05 -19.36 -24.23
N ALA A 130 64.23 -19.60 -25.25
CA ALA A 130 62.78 -19.53 -25.13
C ALA A 130 62.27 -20.64 -24.21
N SER A 131 61.17 -20.39 -23.49
CA SER A 131 60.53 -21.42 -22.68
C SER A 131 60.04 -22.57 -23.59
N PRO A 132 59.98 -23.81 -23.09
CA PRO A 132 59.53 -24.94 -23.89
C PRO A 132 58.15 -24.68 -24.51
N ILE A 133 57.24 -24.08 -23.74
CA ILE A 133 55.89 -23.78 -24.20
C ILE A 133 55.84 -22.74 -25.32
N SER A 134 56.77 -21.78 -25.35
CA SER A 134 56.88 -20.82 -26.44
C SER A 134 57.30 -21.53 -27.74
N VAL A 135 58.26 -22.45 -27.67
CA VAL A 135 58.67 -23.25 -28.84
C VAL A 135 57.51 -24.10 -29.35
N LEU A 136 56.77 -24.76 -28.45
CA LEU A 136 55.60 -25.56 -28.83
C LEU A 136 54.49 -24.72 -29.44
N SER A 137 54.25 -23.51 -28.91
CA SER A 137 53.22 -22.59 -29.43
C SER A 137 53.57 -22.13 -30.85
N THR A 138 54.84 -21.82 -31.12
CA THR A 138 55.32 -21.49 -32.47
C THR A 138 55.19 -22.67 -33.44
N LYS A 139 55.39 -23.90 -32.96
CA LYS A 139 55.37 -25.10 -33.82
C LYS A 139 53.96 -25.57 -34.17
N TYR A 140 53.09 -25.64 -33.17
CA TYR A 140 51.77 -26.24 -33.32
C TYR A 140 50.64 -25.20 -33.49
N GLY A 141 50.88 -23.95 -33.09
CA GLY A 141 49.84 -22.95 -32.87
C GLY A 141 49.10 -23.20 -31.54
N ASP A 142 48.60 -22.13 -30.92
CA ASP A 142 47.97 -22.20 -29.59
C ASP A 142 46.75 -23.13 -29.54
N GLU A 143 45.91 -23.13 -30.59
CA GLU A 143 44.70 -23.97 -30.70
C GLU A 143 45.04 -25.46 -30.64
N LYS A 144 45.91 -25.92 -31.54
CA LYS A 144 46.30 -27.33 -31.59
C LYS A 144 47.06 -27.72 -30.33
N LEU A 145 47.96 -26.86 -29.83
CA LEU A 145 48.71 -27.12 -28.62
C LEU A 145 47.81 -27.24 -27.39
N TYR A 146 46.83 -26.35 -27.23
CA TYR A 146 45.85 -26.42 -26.15
C TYR A 146 45.05 -27.74 -26.19
N GLN A 147 44.57 -28.14 -27.36
CA GLN A 147 43.87 -29.42 -27.54
C GLN A 147 44.76 -30.63 -27.20
N MET A 148 46.03 -30.61 -27.61
CA MET A 148 47.00 -31.65 -27.24
C MET A 148 47.18 -31.74 -25.72
N ILE A 149 47.31 -30.60 -25.04
CA ILE A 149 47.49 -30.51 -23.58
C ILE A 149 46.23 -31.00 -22.84
N GLU A 150 45.04 -30.60 -23.29
CA GLU A 150 43.77 -31.05 -22.70
C GLU A 150 43.58 -32.57 -22.84
N TRP A 151 43.97 -33.14 -23.98
CA TRP A 151 43.95 -34.59 -24.15
C TRP A 151 44.98 -35.29 -23.23
N ALA A 152 46.18 -34.72 -23.10
CA ALA A 152 47.20 -35.22 -22.17
C ALA A 152 46.72 -35.22 -20.71
N LYS A 153 45.95 -34.22 -20.30
CA LYS A 153 45.36 -34.15 -18.95
C LYS A 153 44.32 -35.24 -18.68
N LYS A 154 43.63 -35.72 -19.72
CA LYS A 154 42.61 -36.77 -19.61
C LYS A 154 43.23 -38.17 -19.52
N GLU A 155 44.43 -38.35 -20.05
CA GLU A 155 45.08 -39.65 -20.05
C GLU A 155 45.93 -39.90 -18.79
N THR A 156 45.73 -41.04 -18.14
CA THR A 156 46.40 -41.39 -16.87
C THR A 156 47.92 -41.32 -16.92
N SER A 157 48.54 -41.71 -18.04
CA SER A 157 50.00 -41.76 -18.20
C SER A 157 50.65 -40.39 -18.36
N THR A 158 49.94 -39.42 -18.94
CA THR A 158 50.44 -38.08 -19.27
C THR A 158 49.79 -36.95 -18.46
N LYS A 159 48.84 -37.28 -17.58
CA LYS A 159 48.08 -36.32 -16.76
C LYS A 159 48.95 -35.27 -16.06
N ALA A 160 50.03 -35.70 -15.40
CA ALA A 160 50.93 -34.80 -14.67
C ALA A 160 51.68 -33.84 -15.63
N LEU A 161 52.13 -34.35 -16.77
CA LEU A 161 52.78 -33.55 -17.80
C LEU A 161 51.80 -32.57 -18.44
N GLY A 162 50.58 -33.01 -18.76
CA GLY A 162 49.52 -32.14 -19.29
C GLY A 162 49.17 -31.01 -18.32
N ALA A 163 49.05 -31.30 -17.02
CA ALA A 163 48.79 -30.27 -16.01
C ALA A 163 49.95 -29.26 -15.90
N ARG A 164 51.20 -29.74 -15.94
CA ARG A 164 52.39 -28.88 -15.97
C ARG A 164 52.39 -27.97 -17.20
N LEU A 165 52.22 -28.54 -18.40
CA LEU A 165 52.24 -27.78 -19.65
C LEU A 165 51.09 -26.78 -19.76
N GLN A 166 49.90 -27.10 -19.23
CA GLN A 166 48.79 -26.14 -19.17
C GLN A 166 49.12 -24.94 -18.28
N LYS A 167 49.76 -25.17 -17.13
CA LYS A 167 50.20 -24.09 -16.23
C LYS A 167 51.22 -23.19 -16.93
N GLU A 168 52.24 -23.78 -17.55
CA GLU A 168 53.25 -23.04 -18.31
C GLU A 168 52.63 -22.26 -19.49
N GLN A 169 51.62 -22.84 -20.15
CA GLN A 169 50.88 -22.19 -21.24
C GLN A 169 50.13 -20.95 -20.74
N LEU A 170 49.43 -21.06 -19.62
CA LEU A 170 48.74 -19.92 -19.02
C LEU A 170 49.72 -18.81 -18.63
N GLU A 171 50.82 -19.16 -17.97
CA GLU A 171 51.87 -18.20 -17.57
C GLU A 171 52.50 -17.51 -18.78
N TYR A 172 52.73 -18.26 -19.87
CA TYR A 172 53.21 -17.72 -21.13
C TYR A 172 52.20 -16.77 -21.78
N TRP A 173 50.92 -17.15 -21.87
CA TRP A 173 49.85 -16.30 -22.41
C TRP A 173 49.69 -15.00 -21.61
N ILE A 174 49.86 -15.04 -20.28
CA ILE A 174 49.86 -13.83 -19.45
C ILE A 174 51.10 -12.98 -19.78
N LYS A 175 52.29 -13.60 -19.85
CA LYS A 175 53.56 -12.89 -20.10
C LYS A 175 53.57 -12.15 -21.44
N VAL A 176 53.02 -12.76 -22.49
CA VAL A 176 52.98 -12.15 -23.83
C VAL A 176 51.75 -11.25 -24.05
N GLY A 177 50.86 -11.14 -23.04
CA GLY A 177 49.65 -10.35 -23.15
C GLY A 177 48.68 -10.85 -24.21
N LYS A 178 48.49 -12.17 -24.30
CA LYS A 178 47.61 -12.77 -25.32
C LYS A 178 46.19 -12.19 -25.23
N ASP A 179 45.53 -11.98 -26.38
CA ASP A 179 44.20 -11.38 -26.41
C ASP A 179 43.19 -12.29 -25.67
N PRO A 180 42.47 -11.78 -24.66
CA PRO A 180 41.42 -12.54 -23.98
C PRO A 180 40.36 -13.12 -24.91
N ASP A 181 40.04 -12.50 -26.06
CA ASP A 181 39.10 -13.11 -27.03
C ASP A 181 39.65 -14.37 -27.68
N GLU A 182 40.96 -14.45 -27.93
CA GLU A 182 41.59 -15.69 -28.41
C GLU A 182 41.53 -16.78 -27.34
N VAL A 183 41.86 -16.44 -26.08
CA VAL A 183 41.79 -17.41 -24.96
C VAL A 183 40.35 -17.86 -24.70
N PHE A 184 39.37 -16.98 -24.87
CA PHE A 184 37.94 -17.32 -24.76
C PHE A 184 37.52 -18.38 -25.79
N LYS A 185 37.98 -18.23 -27.04
CA LYS A 185 37.73 -19.19 -28.13
C LYS A 185 38.47 -20.51 -27.92
N LEU A 186 39.72 -20.47 -27.44
CA LEU A 186 40.49 -21.67 -27.10
C LEU A 186 39.78 -22.52 -26.06
N TYR A 187 39.12 -21.88 -25.10
CA TYR A 187 38.29 -22.55 -24.10
C TYR A 187 36.91 -22.98 -24.62
N SER A 188 36.64 -22.80 -25.91
CA SER A 188 35.38 -23.13 -26.58
C SER A 188 34.15 -22.43 -25.97
N LEU A 189 34.35 -21.32 -25.26
CA LEU A 189 33.28 -20.60 -24.55
C LEU A 189 32.33 -19.89 -25.52
N ASN A 190 32.79 -19.56 -26.72
CA ASN A 190 31.96 -19.01 -27.80
C ASN A 190 30.91 -20.01 -28.32
N TYR A 191 31.04 -21.31 -28.01
CA TYR A 191 30.05 -22.33 -28.36
C TYR A 191 29.14 -22.73 -27.18
N ALA A 192 29.41 -22.22 -25.98
CA ALA A 192 28.65 -22.58 -24.77
C ALA A 192 27.24 -21.94 -24.70
N GLY A 193 26.94 -20.99 -25.59
CA GLY A 193 25.64 -20.31 -25.64
C GLY A 193 25.30 -19.63 -24.31
N TRP A 194 24.03 -19.70 -23.89
CA TRP A 194 23.54 -19.04 -22.67
C TRP A 194 24.06 -19.64 -21.35
N ARG A 195 24.68 -20.83 -21.39
CA ARG A 195 25.19 -21.54 -20.20
C ARG A 195 26.65 -21.26 -19.89
N PHE A 196 27.32 -20.37 -20.63
CA PHE A 196 28.75 -20.13 -20.50
C PHE A 196 29.19 -19.77 -19.07
N LEU A 197 28.34 -19.10 -18.27
CA LEU A 197 28.64 -18.80 -16.86
C LEU A 197 28.74 -20.03 -15.96
N SER A 198 28.10 -21.14 -16.34
CA SER A 198 28.14 -22.42 -15.63
C SER A 198 29.35 -23.27 -16.03
N GLU A 199 30.04 -22.91 -17.12
CA GLU A 199 31.20 -23.66 -17.59
C GLU A 199 32.42 -23.38 -16.70
N PRO A 200 33.10 -24.40 -16.15
CA PRO A 200 34.32 -24.22 -15.37
C PRO A 200 35.41 -23.43 -16.11
N GLN A 201 35.42 -23.53 -17.43
CA GLN A 201 36.32 -22.82 -18.34
C GLN A 201 36.10 -21.30 -18.28
N PHE A 202 34.87 -20.82 -18.03
CA PHE A 202 34.62 -19.40 -17.89
C PHE A 202 35.26 -18.84 -16.62
N SER A 203 35.18 -19.58 -15.50
CA SER A 203 35.89 -19.22 -14.27
C SER A 203 37.41 -19.16 -14.50
N ALA A 204 37.98 -20.15 -15.20
CA ALA A 204 39.39 -20.15 -15.57
C ALA A 204 39.76 -18.96 -16.47
N TRP A 205 38.92 -18.63 -17.46
CA TRP A 205 39.14 -17.51 -18.36
C TRP A 205 39.07 -16.15 -17.64
N THR A 206 38.10 -15.95 -16.75
CA THR A 206 38.04 -14.71 -15.98
C THR A 206 39.25 -14.55 -15.06
N LYS A 207 39.72 -15.64 -14.44
CA LYS A 207 40.96 -15.64 -13.64
C LYS A 207 42.18 -15.29 -14.49
N TYR A 208 42.25 -15.79 -15.71
CA TYR A 208 43.30 -15.40 -16.67
C TYR A 208 43.29 -13.88 -16.93
N VAL A 209 42.12 -13.30 -17.19
CA VAL A 209 41.98 -11.85 -17.41
C VAL A 209 42.36 -11.05 -16.16
N ASP A 210 41.98 -11.52 -14.97
CA ASP A 210 42.37 -10.89 -13.70
C ASP A 210 43.89 -10.90 -13.51
N GLU A 211 44.56 -12.03 -13.77
CA GLU A 211 46.02 -12.15 -13.67
C GLU A 211 46.76 -11.35 -14.75
N LEU A 212 46.18 -11.25 -15.96
CA LEU A 212 46.68 -10.40 -17.03
C LEU A 212 46.66 -8.92 -16.61
N ASN A 213 45.54 -8.47 -16.01
CA ASN A 213 45.41 -7.11 -15.49
C ASN A 213 46.33 -6.83 -14.32
N ALA A 214 46.57 -7.81 -13.45
CA ALA A 214 47.47 -7.63 -12.30
C ALA A 214 48.94 -7.44 -12.71
N LYS A 215 49.37 -7.98 -13.86
CA LYS A 215 50.75 -7.87 -14.35
C LYS A 215 51.00 -6.70 -15.30
N ASN A 216 49.96 -6.15 -15.90
CA ASN A 216 50.08 -5.04 -16.85
C ASN A 216 49.69 -3.72 -16.17
N GLU A 217 50.63 -2.77 -16.07
CA GLU A 217 50.38 -1.40 -15.57
C GLU A 217 49.57 -0.53 -16.55
N GLY A 218 49.16 -1.09 -17.69
CA GLY A 218 48.37 -0.42 -18.73
C GLY A 218 46.88 -0.32 -18.42
N ALA A 219 46.08 -0.02 -19.45
CA ALA A 219 44.63 0.02 -19.31
C ALA A 219 44.09 -1.38 -18.94
N MET A 220 43.36 -1.45 -17.82
CA MET A 220 42.69 -2.67 -17.38
C MET A 220 41.82 -3.24 -18.50
N VAL A 221 42.09 -4.49 -18.87
CA VAL A 221 41.37 -5.23 -19.89
C VAL A 221 40.06 -5.75 -19.29
N SER A 222 38.93 -5.25 -19.80
CA SER A 222 37.61 -5.71 -19.40
C SER A 222 37.22 -6.99 -20.16
N ILE A 223 36.44 -7.85 -19.51
CA ILE A 223 35.82 -9.01 -20.16
C ILE A 223 34.66 -8.62 -21.10
N ILE A 224 34.09 -7.42 -20.93
CA ILE A 224 32.87 -6.97 -21.63
C ILE A 224 33.04 -6.89 -23.15
N PRO A 225 34.11 -6.29 -23.73
CA PRO A 225 34.30 -6.27 -25.17
C PRO A 225 34.37 -7.66 -25.81
N THR A 226 35.00 -8.63 -25.14
CA THR A 226 35.04 -10.02 -25.61
C THR A 226 33.65 -10.63 -25.60
N LEU A 227 32.90 -10.51 -24.50
CA LEU A 227 31.55 -11.04 -24.42
C LEU A 227 30.61 -10.40 -25.47
N ARG A 228 30.74 -9.11 -25.72
CA ARG A 228 29.96 -8.39 -26.75
C ARG A 228 30.22 -8.83 -28.19
N LYS A 229 31.35 -9.49 -28.47
CA LYS A 229 31.59 -10.11 -29.80
C LYS A 229 30.68 -11.33 -30.03
N HIS A 230 30.19 -11.96 -28.95
CA HIS A 230 29.46 -13.23 -28.99
C HIS A 230 28.02 -13.13 -28.48
N PHE A 231 27.70 -12.11 -27.68
CA PHE A 231 26.40 -11.93 -27.03
C PHE A 231 25.94 -10.46 -27.10
N SER A 232 24.62 -10.24 -27.17
CA SER A 232 24.05 -8.91 -27.00
C SER A 232 24.07 -8.48 -25.52
N ASP A 233 24.13 -7.17 -25.25
CA ASP A 233 24.07 -6.65 -23.86
C ASP A 233 22.77 -7.07 -23.16
N ASP A 234 21.63 -7.03 -23.86
CA ASP A 234 20.34 -7.47 -23.33
C ASP A 234 20.37 -8.94 -22.89
N ASP A 235 21.05 -9.80 -23.64
CA ASP A 235 21.22 -11.21 -23.28
C ASP A 235 22.18 -11.37 -22.10
N LEU A 236 23.29 -10.64 -22.08
CA LEU A 236 24.25 -10.66 -20.97
C LEU A 236 23.61 -10.23 -19.65
N PHE A 237 22.76 -9.20 -19.65
CA PHE A 237 22.05 -8.79 -18.44
C PHE A 237 21.02 -9.83 -17.98
N LYS A 238 20.26 -10.44 -18.91
CA LYS A 238 19.32 -11.52 -18.57
C LYS A 238 20.05 -12.74 -18.00
N ILE A 239 21.18 -13.11 -18.60
CA ILE A 239 22.02 -14.23 -18.15
C ILE A 239 22.59 -13.94 -16.75
N ALA A 240 23.12 -12.73 -16.51
CA ALA A 240 23.63 -12.32 -15.20
C ALA A 240 22.55 -12.38 -14.12
N LEU A 241 21.36 -11.81 -14.40
CA LEU A 241 20.22 -11.83 -13.48
C LEU A 241 19.71 -13.25 -13.20
N ALA A 242 19.73 -14.14 -14.19
CA ALA A 242 19.35 -15.54 -14.02
C ALA A 242 20.38 -16.30 -13.18
N ALA A 243 21.67 -16.11 -13.46
CA ALA A 243 22.77 -16.74 -12.71
C ALA A 243 22.75 -16.37 -11.23
N LYS A 244 22.42 -15.12 -10.89
CA LYS A 244 22.29 -14.65 -9.49
C LYS A 244 21.13 -15.26 -8.71
N ARG A 245 20.26 -16.06 -9.35
CA ARG A 245 19.17 -16.77 -8.66
C ARG A 245 19.54 -18.20 -8.27
N SER A 246 20.73 -18.67 -8.67
CA SER A 246 21.21 -20.02 -8.38
C SER A 246 22.50 -19.92 -7.58
N GLU A 247 22.55 -20.59 -6.43
CA GLU A 247 23.70 -20.61 -5.52
C GLU A 247 25.02 -20.99 -6.25
N GLU A 248 24.94 -21.95 -7.18
CA GLU A 248 26.09 -22.43 -7.95
C GLU A 248 26.68 -21.38 -8.90
N THR A 249 25.84 -20.48 -9.43
CA THR A 249 26.23 -19.52 -10.48
C THR A 249 26.18 -18.06 -10.02
N GLU A 250 25.79 -17.81 -8.77
CA GLU A 250 25.64 -16.47 -8.20
C GLU A 250 26.94 -15.66 -8.25
N ALA A 251 28.06 -16.31 -7.91
CA ALA A 251 29.38 -15.68 -7.95
C ALA A 251 29.74 -15.20 -9.37
N MET A 252 29.41 -16.00 -10.39
CA MET A 252 29.71 -15.66 -11.79
C MET A 252 28.76 -14.60 -12.34
N GLY A 253 27.48 -14.66 -11.98
CA GLY A 253 26.51 -13.60 -12.30
C GLY A 253 26.90 -12.26 -11.68
N THR A 254 27.33 -12.26 -10.41
CA THR A 254 27.82 -11.06 -9.72
C THR A 254 29.10 -10.53 -10.35
N LYS A 255 30.05 -11.42 -10.69
CA LYS A 255 31.28 -11.03 -11.39
C LYS A 255 31.01 -10.38 -12.75
N LEU A 256 30.01 -10.87 -13.50
CA LEU A 256 29.60 -10.26 -14.77
C LEU A 256 28.99 -8.87 -14.57
N GLU A 257 28.10 -8.70 -13.58
CA GLU A 257 27.56 -7.36 -13.25
C GLU A 257 28.67 -6.39 -12.82
N ASP A 258 29.60 -6.82 -11.97
CA ASP A 258 30.74 -6.01 -11.53
C ASP A 258 31.65 -5.62 -12.70
N ALA A 259 31.87 -6.53 -13.66
CA ALA A 259 32.64 -6.24 -14.86
C ALA A 259 31.98 -5.13 -15.71
N PHE A 260 30.64 -5.12 -15.84
CA PHE A 260 29.92 -4.02 -16.50
C PHE A 260 30.08 -2.70 -15.75
N VAL A 261 29.91 -2.71 -14.42
CA VAL A 261 30.10 -1.52 -13.58
C VAL A 261 31.50 -0.94 -13.76
N GLN A 262 32.54 -1.77 -13.66
CA GLN A 262 33.92 -1.33 -13.84
C GLN A 262 34.18 -0.84 -15.27
N PHE A 263 33.64 -1.52 -16.28
CA PHE A 263 33.76 -1.11 -17.67
C PHE A 263 33.18 0.29 -17.93
N TRP A 264 31.97 0.56 -17.43
CA TRP A 264 31.35 1.89 -17.54
C TRP A 264 32.13 2.95 -16.76
N ILE A 265 32.63 2.60 -15.57
CA ILE A 265 33.47 3.48 -14.75
C ILE A 265 34.79 3.83 -15.45
N GLN A 266 35.44 2.89 -16.14
CA GLN A 266 36.67 3.13 -16.89
C GLN A 266 36.44 4.09 -18.06
N ARG A 267 35.30 3.93 -18.74
CA ARG A 267 34.89 4.79 -19.86
C ARG A 267 34.28 6.13 -19.44
N LYS A 268 34.15 6.37 -18.13
CA LYS A 268 33.54 7.59 -17.57
C LYS A 268 32.12 7.82 -18.09
N GLU A 269 31.37 6.74 -18.33
CA GLU A 269 29.96 6.85 -18.71
C GLU A 269 29.18 7.59 -17.62
N THR A 270 28.16 8.35 -17.98
CA THR A 270 27.25 8.92 -16.97
C THR A 270 26.16 7.90 -16.62
N PRO A 271 25.52 8.02 -15.44
CA PRO A 271 24.36 7.19 -15.11
C PRO A 271 23.24 7.24 -16.18
N ASP A 272 23.09 8.34 -16.92
CA ASP A 272 22.10 8.46 -18.01
C ASP A 272 22.47 7.61 -19.21
N ASN A 273 23.75 7.61 -19.59
CA ASN A 273 24.23 6.75 -20.66
C ASN A 273 24.07 5.28 -20.26
N VAL A 274 24.35 4.94 -19.00
CA VAL A 274 24.16 3.57 -18.49
C VAL A 274 22.69 3.18 -18.46
N LEU A 275 21.77 4.08 -18.09
CA LEU A 275 20.33 3.86 -18.18
C LEU A 275 19.92 3.48 -19.61
N VAL A 276 20.45 4.18 -20.62
CA VAL A 276 20.19 3.89 -22.04
C VAL A 276 20.81 2.55 -22.46
N GLN A 277 22.05 2.25 -22.04
CA GLN A 277 22.72 0.98 -22.33
C GLN A 277 22.02 -0.22 -21.68
N LEU A 278 21.40 -0.04 -20.51
CA LEU A 278 20.55 -1.04 -19.86
C LEU A 278 19.18 -1.22 -20.54
N GLY A 279 18.89 -0.46 -21.61
CA GLY A 279 17.61 -0.53 -22.32
C GLY A 279 16.42 0.03 -21.54
N LEU A 280 16.64 0.64 -20.36
CA LEU A 280 15.58 1.09 -19.45
C LEU A 280 14.66 2.15 -20.07
N LYS A 281 15.16 2.91 -21.07
CA LYS A 281 14.37 3.89 -21.83
C LYS A 281 13.21 3.26 -22.61
N ARG A 282 13.28 1.97 -22.93
CA ARG A 282 12.25 1.22 -23.68
C ARG A 282 11.16 0.63 -22.78
N SER A 283 11.28 0.77 -21.46
CA SER A 283 10.42 0.10 -20.47
C SER A 283 9.70 1.08 -19.55
N THR A 284 9.30 2.26 -20.03
CA THR A 284 8.75 3.33 -19.17
C THR A 284 7.59 2.85 -18.29
N GLU A 285 6.63 2.08 -18.81
CA GLU A 285 5.46 1.61 -18.05
C GLU A 285 5.80 0.57 -16.96
N THR A 286 6.86 -0.20 -17.16
CA THR A 286 7.31 -1.28 -16.26
C THR A 286 8.63 -0.94 -15.56
N LEU A 287 9.08 0.32 -15.64
CA LEU A 287 10.42 0.72 -15.23
C LEU A 287 10.69 0.41 -13.75
N LEU A 288 9.71 0.67 -12.88
CA LEU A 288 9.82 0.44 -11.45
C LEU A 288 9.81 -1.05 -11.07
N GLU A 289 9.39 -1.93 -12.00
CA GLU A 289 9.38 -3.39 -11.83
C GLU A 289 10.63 -4.02 -12.48
N ASN A 290 11.39 -3.25 -13.26
CA ASN A 290 12.52 -3.77 -14.02
C ASN A 290 13.72 -4.03 -13.09
N PRO A 291 14.20 -5.28 -12.98
CA PRO A 291 15.32 -5.62 -12.10
C PRO A 291 16.65 -4.95 -12.49
N LEU A 292 16.79 -4.47 -13.73
CA LEU A 292 17.97 -3.72 -14.18
C LEU A 292 18.09 -2.35 -13.49
N LEU A 293 17.02 -1.86 -12.87
CA LEU A 293 17.08 -0.66 -12.03
C LEU A 293 18.06 -0.86 -10.85
N ASN A 294 18.20 -2.08 -10.33
CA ASN A 294 19.17 -2.39 -9.26
C ASN A 294 20.62 -2.24 -9.74
N ILE A 295 20.88 -2.62 -11.00
CA ILE A 295 22.22 -2.45 -11.62
C ILE A 295 22.50 -0.96 -11.80
N LEU A 296 21.53 -0.17 -12.27
CA LEU A 296 21.67 1.28 -12.39
C LEU A 296 21.90 1.95 -11.03
N THR A 297 21.20 1.53 -9.98
CA THR A 297 21.39 2.03 -8.61
C THR A 297 22.82 1.76 -8.13
N LYS A 298 23.26 0.50 -8.20
CA LYS A 298 24.63 0.10 -7.82
C LYS A 298 25.68 0.90 -8.62
N TYR A 299 25.48 1.05 -9.92
CA TYR A 299 26.37 1.83 -10.76
C TYR A 299 26.42 3.30 -10.32
N THR A 300 25.26 3.92 -10.06
CA THR A 300 25.15 5.33 -9.67
C THR A 300 25.86 5.58 -8.34
N GLU A 301 25.77 4.65 -7.38
CA GLU A 301 26.51 4.73 -6.11
C GLU A 301 28.03 4.70 -6.34
N VAL A 302 28.53 3.76 -7.14
CA VAL A 302 29.96 3.66 -7.47
C VAL A 302 30.44 4.90 -8.24
N TYR A 303 29.63 5.39 -9.19
CA TYR A 303 29.91 6.61 -9.96
C TYR A 303 30.00 7.82 -9.03
N ASN A 304 29.08 7.96 -8.09
CA ASN A 304 29.05 9.08 -7.13
C ASN A 304 30.24 9.07 -6.16
N VAL A 305 30.73 7.89 -5.77
CA VAL A 305 31.96 7.76 -4.97
C VAL A 305 33.17 8.21 -5.78
N LYS A 306 33.27 7.80 -7.05
CA LYS A 306 34.43 8.11 -7.90
C LYS A 306 34.44 9.55 -8.43
N TYR A 307 33.27 10.10 -8.76
CA TYR A 307 33.11 11.41 -9.39
C TYR A 307 32.31 12.34 -8.48
N ALA A 308 32.82 12.60 -7.28
CA ALA A 308 32.11 13.34 -6.23
C ALA A 308 31.61 14.74 -6.64
N ALA A 309 32.30 15.42 -7.57
CA ALA A 309 31.91 16.73 -8.09
C ALA A 309 30.75 16.67 -9.09
N LYS A 310 30.43 15.49 -9.64
CA LYS A 310 29.38 15.26 -10.64
C LYS A 310 28.32 14.28 -10.12
N LYS A 311 28.13 14.22 -8.80
CA LYS A 311 27.16 13.32 -8.18
C LYS A 311 25.77 13.56 -8.75
N THR A 312 25.02 12.48 -8.95
CA THR A 312 23.62 12.51 -9.35
C THR A 312 22.86 11.47 -8.54
N THR A 313 21.57 11.71 -8.35
CA THR A 313 20.65 10.74 -7.77
C THR A 313 19.99 9.90 -8.85
N MET A 314 19.35 8.81 -8.43
CA MET A 314 18.52 8.00 -9.33
C MET A 314 17.39 8.83 -9.93
N ILE A 315 16.72 9.66 -9.13
CA ILE A 315 15.59 10.46 -9.62
C ILE A 315 16.03 11.53 -10.62
N GLU A 316 17.19 12.17 -10.43
CA GLU A 316 17.75 13.12 -11.40
C GLU A 316 18.13 12.45 -12.70
N THR A 317 18.65 11.21 -12.63
CA THR A 317 18.98 10.39 -13.81
C THR A 317 17.72 10.03 -14.59
N LEU A 318 16.67 9.57 -13.90
CA LEU A 318 15.37 9.28 -14.51
C LEU A 318 14.75 10.54 -15.13
N THR A 319 14.78 11.66 -14.41
CA THR A 319 14.18 12.93 -14.87
C THR A 319 14.89 13.45 -16.11
N ARG A 320 16.22 13.37 -16.20
CA ARG A 320 16.96 13.76 -17.40
C ARG A 320 16.71 12.83 -18.59
N ALA A 321 16.42 11.56 -18.34
CA ALA A 321 16.13 10.58 -19.39
C ALA A 321 14.69 10.65 -19.94
N PHE A 322 13.72 10.97 -19.07
CA PHE A 322 12.29 10.84 -19.36
C PHE A 322 11.46 12.11 -19.22
N ASP A 323 11.97 13.20 -18.66
CA ASP A 323 11.25 14.41 -18.21
C ASP A 323 10.45 14.27 -16.90
N ASP A 324 10.16 15.42 -16.26
CA ASP A 324 9.49 15.53 -14.97
C ASP A 324 8.04 15.02 -15.00
N GLU A 325 7.28 15.34 -16.05
CA GLU A 325 5.89 14.92 -16.23
C GLU A 325 5.81 13.40 -16.32
N THR A 326 6.64 12.79 -17.16
CA THR A 326 6.67 11.35 -17.41
C THR A 326 7.08 10.60 -16.14
N VAL A 327 8.12 11.07 -15.45
CA VAL A 327 8.54 10.48 -14.16
C VAL A 327 7.42 10.62 -13.12
N ALA A 328 6.79 11.79 -12.99
CA ALA A 328 5.71 11.98 -12.02
C ALA A 328 4.50 11.06 -12.31
N LYS A 329 4.12 10.88 -13.59
CA LYS A 329 3.06 9.94 -13.99
C LYS A 329 3.41 8.49 -13.64
N LEU A 330 4.65 8.07 -13.93
CA LEU A 330 5.16 6.76 -13.59
C LEU A 330 5.08 6.48 -12.08
N LEU A 331 5.52 7.44 -11.26
CA LEU A 331 5.51 7.31 -9.80
C LEU A 331 4.09 7.28 -9.23
N VAL A 332 3.19 8.11 -9.76
CA VAL A 332 1.77 8.09 -9.41
C VAL A 332 1.15 6.73 -9.72
N ALA A 333 1.39 6.17 -10.91
CA ALA A 333 0.89 4.85 -11.28
C ALA A 333 1.50 3.73 -10.40
N GLY A 334 2.81 3.83 -10.13
CA GLY A 334 3.53 2.89 -9.28
C GLY A 334 3.04 2.85 -7.83
N ARG A 335 2.39 3.90 -7.33
CA ARG A 335 1.80 3.93 -5.98
C ARG A 335 0.50 3.14 -5.85
N GLU A 336 -0.19 2.91 -6.96
CA GLU A 336 -1.46 2.16 -6.98
C GLU A 336 -1.21 0.64 -6.98
N LYS A 337 -0.05 0.20 -7.50
CA LYS A 337 0.35 -1.22 -7.51
C LYS A 337 1.08 -1.59 -6.22
N SER A 338 0.70 -2.70 -5.58
CA SER A 338 1.29 -3.15 -4.31
C SER A 338 2.79 -3.44 -4.40
N THR A 339 3.26 -4.01 -5.51
CA THR A 339 4.67 -4.39 -5.75
C THR A 339 5.61 -3.19 -5.87
N THR A 340 5.17 -2.12 -6.55
CA THR A 340 5.99 -0.91 -6.79
C THR A 340 5.74 0.21 -5.79
N LYS A 341 4.74 0.08 -4.92
CA LYS A 341 4.29 1.15 -4.01
C LYS A 341 5.42 1.73 -3.15
N LYS A 342 6.32 0.89 -2.65
CA LYS A 342 7.42 1.30 -1.77
C LYS A 342 8.44 2.16 -2.54
N ILE A 343 8.94 1.67 -3.67
CA ILE A 343 9.92 2.39 -4.48
C ILE A 343 9.33 3.65 -5.09
N ALA A 344 8.06 3.61 -5.53
CA ALA A 344 7.37 4.77 -6.08
C ALA A 344 7.20 5.90 -5.04
N LYS A 345 6.91 5.56 -3.78
CA LYS A 345 6.87 6.55 -2.69
C LYS A 345 8.23 7.17 -2.41
N GLN A 346 9.29 6.35 -2.40
CA GLN A 346 10.65 6.84 -2.19
C GLN A 346 11.05 7.81 -3.30
N PHE A 347 10.93 7.40 -4.56
CA PHE A 347 11.28 8.24 -5.69
C PHE A 347 10.40 9.48 -5.81
N GLN A 348 9.14 9.45 -5.34
CA GLN A 348 8.33 10.67 -5.25
C GLN A 348 8.88 11.64 -4.20
N ALA A 349 9.34 11.14 -3.04
CA ALA A 349 10.00 11.99 -2.05
C ALA A 349 11.31 12.59 -2.61
N ASP A 350 12.11 11.76 -3.28
CA ASP A 350 13.35 12.18 -3.92
C ASP A 350 13.08 13.23 -5.03
N GLN A 351 12.00 13.09 -5.81
CA GLN A 351 11.61 14.05 -6.85
C GLN A 351 11.26 15.42 -6.24
N LEU A 352 10.51 15.42 -5.14
CA LEU A 352 10.18 16.66 -4.41
C LEU A 352 11.45 17.31 -3.84
N GLU A 353 12.36 16.51 -3.28
CA GLU A 353 13.63 17.00 -2.75
C GLU A 353 14.53 17.57 -3.85
N MET A 354 14.61 16.90 -5.01
CA MET A 354 15.32 17.38 -6.20
C MET A 354 14.80 18.75 -6.65
N TRP A 355 13.48 18.94 -6.76
CA TRP A 355 12.90 20.25 -7.10
C TRP A 355 13.16 21.31 -6.02
N LEU A 356 13.17 20.95 -4.74
CA LEU A 356 13.50 21.87 -3.65
C LEU A 356 14.97 22.31 -3.71
N ASN A 357 15.89 21.37 -3.90
CA ASN A 357 17.33 21.62 -3.89
C ASN A 357 17.79 22.38 -5.14
N SER A 358 17.09 22.23 -6.26
CA SER A 358 17.30 23.02 -7.48
C SER A 358 16.64 24.41 -7.44
N GLY A 359 15.93 24.74 -6.35
CA GLY A 359 15.32 26.08 -6.18
C GLY A 359 14.13 26.35 -7.08
N GLN A 360 13.45 25.31 -7.59
CA GLN A 360 12.27 25.47 -8.42
C GLN A 360 11.17 26.22 -7.66
N SER A 361 10.47 27.14 -8.34
CA SER A 361 9.28 27.74 -7.76
C SER A 361 8.06 26.84 -7.95
N VAL A 362 6.98 27.15 -7.23
CA VAL A 362 5.69 26.50 -7.45
C VAL A 362 5.21 26.68 -8.89
N ASP A 363 5.52 27.81 -9.53
CA ASP A 363 5.16 28.08 -10.92
C ASP A 363 5.97 27.22 -11.90
N ASP A 364 7.24 26.96 -11.59
CA ASP A 364 8.11 26.14 -12.41
C ASP A 364 7.68 24.68 -12.36
N VAL A 365 7.44 24.13 -11.17
CA VAL A 365 6.94 22.73 -11.03
C VAL A 365 5.57 22.56 -11.69
N TYR A 366 4.71 23.59 -11.68
CA TYR A 366 3.45 23.55 -12.43
C TYR A 366 3.67 23.33 -13.94
N LYS A 367 4.68 24.01 -14.52
CA LYS A 367 5.05 23.88 -15.93
C LYS A 367 5.76 22.56 -16.22
N LEU A 368 6.68 22.14 -15.35
CA LEU A 368 7.40 20.86 -15.47
C LEU A 368 6.44 19.66 -15.47
N LEU A 369 5.36 19.75 -14.70
CA LEU A 369 4.29 18.74 -14.67
C LEU A 369 3.26 18.88 -15.80
N ASN A 370 3.44 19.87 -16.68
CA ASN A 370 2.56 20.13 -17.82
C ASN A 370 1.07 20.19 -17.43
N LEU A 371 0.78 20.85 -16.30
CA LEU A 371 -0.59 20.95 -15.80
C LEU A 371 -1.43 21.85 -16.73
N PRO A 372 -2.76 21.60 -16.86
CA PRO A 372 -3.64 22.30 -17.79
C PRO A 372 -3.59 23.82 -17.70
N SER A 373 -4.10 24.47 -18.74
CA SER A 373 -4.29 25.92 -18.76
C SER A 373 -4.97 26.40 -17.46
N ARG A 374 -4.45 27.49 -16.90
CA ARG A 374 -4.84 28.01 -15.59
C ARG A 374 -6.29 28.52 -15.55
N LYS A 375 -6.90 28.72 -16.72
CA LYS A 375 -8.32 29.04 -16.92
C LYS A 375 -9.20 27.78 -16.96
N ASP A 376 -8.62 26.65 -17.37
CA ASP A 376 -9.29 25.37 -17.58
C ASP A 376 -9.01 24.37 -16.46
N LEU A 377 -8.78 24.84 -15.23
CA LEU A 377 -8.62 23.98 -14.03
C LEU A 377 -9.93 23.25 -13.65
N LEU A 378 -10.77 22.94 -14.63
CA LEU A 378 -11.97 22.13 -14.55
C LEU A 378 -11.53 20.67 -14.60
N ILE A 379 -11.26 20.15 -13.41
CA ILE A 379 -10.73 18.83 -13.07
C ILE A 379 -11.16 17.71 -14.05
N HIS A 380 -10.30 17.39 -15.02
CA HIS A 380 -10.31 16.09 -15.68
C HIS A 380 -9.52 15.10 -14.81
N PHE A 381 -10.09 13.92 -14.56
CA PHE A 381 -9.59 12.92 -13.59
C PHE A 381 -8.11 12.53 -13.75
N GLY A 382 -7.55 12.56 -14.96
CA GLY A 382 -6.12 12.28 -15.21
C GLY A 382 -5.17 13.34 -14.63
N ASN A 383 -5.58 14.62 -14.65
CA ASN A 383 -4.77 15.75 -14.18
C ASN A 383 -4.84 15.94 -12.66
N LEU A 384 -5.85 15.36 -12.00
CA LEU A 384 -6.00 15.46 -10.54
C LEU A 384 -4.80 14.85 -9.79
N LYS A 385 -4.22 13.76 -10.30
CA LYS A 385 -3.12 13.09 -9.61
C LYS A 385 -1.82 13.91 -9.69
N LEU A 386 -1.50 14.48 -10.85
CA LEU A 386 -0.35 15.38 -11.00
C LEU A 386 -0.58 16.71 -10.27
N PHE A 387 -1.82 17.22 -10.27
CA PHE A 387 -2.19 18.37 -9.45
C PHE A 387 -1.93 18.10 -7.95
N ASN A 388 -2.29 16.91 -7.45
CA ASN A 388 -2.00 16.54 -6.06
C ASN A 388 -0.49 16.45 -5.81
N THR A 389 0.32 15.98 -6.78
CA THR A 389 1.79 16.02 -6.68
C THR A 389 2.29 17.46 -6.56
N TRP A 390 1.77 18.37 -7.37
CA TRP A 390 2.10 19.80 -7.32
C TRP A 390 1.72 20.45 -5.97
N VAL A 391 0.52 20.19 -5.44
CA VAL A 391 0.13 20.68 -4.10
C VAL A 391 0.99 20.03 -3.00
N THR A 392 1.41 18.77 -3.16
CA THR A 392 2.35 18.12 -2.24
C THR A 392 3.72 18.81 -2.26
N TYR A 393 4.16 19.29 -3.43
CA TYR A 393 5.36 20.11 -3.53
C TYR A 393 5.21 21.46 -2.83
N MET A 394 4.06 22.13 -2.97
CA MET A 394 3.75 23.33 -2.18
C MET A 394 3.82 23.07 -0.68
N ASN A 395 3.28 21.93 -0.21
CA ASN A 395 3.41 21.50 1.17
C ASN A 395 4.88 21.30 1.57
N ALA A 396 5.70 20.70 0.71
CA ALA A 396 7.12 20.47 0.99
C ALA A 396 7.90 21.80 1.14
N ILE A 397 7.61 22.80 0.30
CA ILE A 397 8.11 24.17 0.48
C ILE A 397 7.62 24.75 1.82
N SER A 398 6.33 24.59 2.12
CA SER A 398 5.70 25.15 3.32
C SER A 398 6.27 24.56 4.62
N VAL A 399 6.65 23.27 4.61
CA VAL A 399 7.31 22.61 5.73
C VAL A 399 8.74 23.11 5.93
N LYS A 400 9.49 23.34 4.84
CA LYS A 400 10.87 23.88 4.94
C LYS A 400 10.91 25.38 5.26
N ASN A 401 9.92 26.14 4.78
CA ASN A 401 9.89 27.60 4.84
C ASN A 401 8.46 28.12 5.17
N PRO A 402 7.97 27.94 6.41
CA PRO A 402 6.62 28.35 6.80
C PRO A 402 6.34 29.85 6.59
N GLU A 403 7.36 30.70 6.66
CA GLU A 403 7.27 32.14 6.44
C GLU A 403 6.92 32.52 5.00
N LYS A 404 7.20 31.64 4.03
CA LYS A 404 6.95 31.89 2.60
C LYS A 404 5.54 31.53 2.16
N ILE A 405 4.72 30.90 3.00
CA ILE A 405 3.39 30.39 2.61
C ILE A 405 2.48 31.51 2.08
N SER A 406 2.39 32.63 2.81
CA SER A 406 1.56 33.76 2.41
C SER A 406 2.03 34.40 1.10
N ALA A 407 3.36 34.53 0.91
CA ALA A 407 3.94 35.05 -0.32
C ALA A 407 3.67 34.11 -1.50
N MET A 408 3.82 32.80 -1.30
CA MET A 408 3.52 31.77 -2.29
C MET A 408 2.07 31.86 -2.78
N PHE A 409 1.09 31.92 -1.88
CA PHE A 409 -0.31 32.10 -2.29
C PHE A 409 -0.58 33.45 -2.95
N SER A 410 0.10 34.52 -2.52
CA SER A 410 -0.03 35.85 -3.13
C SER A 410 0.48 35.87 -4.57
N THR A 411 1.56 35.14 -4.87
CA THR A 411 2.07 34.99 -6.25
C THR A 411 1.15 34.17 -7.14
N LEU A 412 0.43 33.19 -6.58
CA LEU A 412 -0.53 32.36 -7.32
C LEU A 412 -1.85 33.09 -7.59
N ALA A 413 -2.27 34.01 -6.72
CA ALA A 413 -3.59 34.65 -6.79
C ALA A 413 -3.90 35.46 -8.07
N PRO A 414 -2.97 36.21 -8.70
CA PRO A 414 -3.23 36.89 -9.97
C PRO A 414 -3.38 35.92 -11.14
N THR A 415 -2.65 34.81 -11.04
CA THR A 415 -2.51 33.77 -12.04
C THR A 415 -3.75 32.86 -12.10
N PHE A 416 -4.23 32.45 -10.93
CA PHE A 416 -5.43 31.63 -10.76
C PHE A 416 -6.53 32.53 -10.19
N ARG A 417 -7.52 32.89 -11.01
CA ARG A 417 -8.64 33.74 -10.58
C ARG A 417 -9.76 32.89 -9.99
N ASP A 418 -10.52 33.48 -9.08
CA ASP A 418 -11.80 32.95 -8.60
C ASP A 418 -11.76 31.46 -8.24
N ARG A 419 -12.53 30.62 -8.95
CA ARG A 419 -12.73 29.21 -8.62
C ARG A 419 -11.45 28.36 -8.65
N PRO A 420 -10.59 28.39 -9.70
CA PRO A 420 -9.28 27.73 -9.66
C PRO A 420 -8.46 28.01 -8.39
N MET A 421 -8.42 29.27 -7.93
CA MET A 421 -7.70 29.59 -6.70
C MET A 421 -8.35 28.95 -5.47
N MET A 422 -9.68 28.95 -5.41
CA MET A 422 -10.41 28.34 -4.30
C MET A 422 -10.17 26.82 -4.24
N GLN A 423 -10.03 26.15 -5.38
CA GLN A 423 -9.67 24.72 -5.47
C GLN A 423 -8.25 24.44 -4.99
N ILE A 424 -7.29 25.31 -5.34
CA ILE A 424 -5.90 25.21 -4.87
C ILE A 424 -5.84 25.36 -3.35
N LEU A 425 -6.57 26.33 -2.80
CA LEU A 425 -6.65 26.56 -1.35
C LEU A 425 -7.33 25.39 -0.63
N GLU A 426 -8.37 24.80 -1.24
CA GLU A 426 -9.03 23.62 -0.67
C GLU A 426 -8.12 22.39 -0.66
N ALA A 427 -7.32 22.18 -1.72
CA ALA A 427 -6.31 21.14 -1.73
C ALA A 427 -5.21 21.40 -0.68
N ALA A 428 -4.80 22.66 -0.52
CA ALA A 428 -3.81 23.07 0.48
C ALA A 428 -4.30 22.90 1.92
N ASN A 429 -5.61 23.10 2.19
CA ASN A 429 -6.23 22.88 3.50
C ASN A 429 -6.07 21.44 4.02
N LYS A 430 -5.84 20.46 3.14
CA LYS A 430 -5.59 19.07 3.53
C LYS A 430 -4.21 18.86 4.16
N PHE A 431 -3.35 19.87 4.14
CA PHE A 431 -2.01 19.83 4.70
C PHE A 431 -1.92 20.74 5.94
N PRO A 432 -1.58 20.21 7.13
CA PRO A 432 -1.51 20.99 8.36
C PRO A 432 -0.57 22.20 8.29
N SER A 433 0.51 22.10 7.50
CA SER A 433 1.49 23.19 7.31
C SER A 433 0.87 24.42 6.64
N MET A 434 -0.11 24.24 5.76
CA MET A 434 -0.73 25.29 4.94
C MET A 434 -2.14 25.66 5.41
N GLU A 435 -2.81 24.79 6.18
CA GLU A 435 -4.23 24.89 6.55
C GLU A 435 -4.63 26.29 7.03
N LYS A 436 -3.91 26.85 8.01
CA LYS A 436 -4.24 28.17 8.59
C LYS A 436 -4.18 29.30 7.54
N ALA A 437 -3.14 29.32 6.73
CA ALA A 437 -2.94 30.36 5.72
C ALA A 437 -3.91 30.19 4.54
N ALA A 438 -4.13 28.94 4.11
CA ALA A 438 -5.05 28.60 3.05
C ALA A 438 -6.50 28.94 3.44
N THR A 439 -6.94 28.52 4.63
CA THR A 439 -8.27 28.85 5.17
C THR A 439 -8.46 30.36 5.32
N LYS A 440 -7.46 31.09 5.85
CA LYS A 440 -7.56 32.56 5.97
C LYS A 440 -7.80 33.21 4.61
N LEU A 441 -6.97 32.90 3.61
CA LEU A 441 -7.09 33.49 2.27
C LEU A 441 -8.37 33.04 1.55
N GLN A 442 -8.80 31.80 1.74
CA GLN A 442 -10.06 31.26 1.21
C GLN A 442 -11.25 32.05 1.75
N LEU A 443 -11.28 32.34 3.07
CA LEU A 443 -12.34 33.13 3.69
C LEU A 443 -12.31 34.61 3.30
N GLU A 444 -11.14 35.20 3.08
CA GLU A 444 -10.97 36.59 2.59
C GLU A 444 -11.49 36.72 1.16
N LYS A 445 -11.08 35.81 0.26
CA LYS A 445 -11.56 35.78 -1.12
C LYS A 445 -13.06 35.55 -1.20
N ALA A 446 -13.59 34.60 -0.41
CA ALA A 446 -15.03 34.38 -0.32
C ALA A 446 -15.78 35.63 0.13
N GLN A 447 -15.26 36.39 1.11
CA GLN A 447 -15.87 37.65 1.53
C GLN A 447 -15.93 38.68 0.39
N SER A 448 -14.85 38.80 -0.38
CA SER A 448 -14.80 39.68 -1.54
C SER A 448 -15.88 39.30 -2.56
N ILE A 449 -15.97 38.01 -2.90
CA ILE A 449 -16.99 37.47 -3.82
C ILE A 449 -18.40 37.76 -3.29
N PHE A 450 -18.69 37.46 -2.03
CA PHE A 450 -20.02 37.68 -1.43
C PHE A 450 -20.42 39.17 -1.42
N SER A 451 -19.45 40.07 -1.29
CA SER A 451 -19.70 41.52 -1.27
C SER A 451 -20.15 42.06 -2.63
N THR A 452 -19.90 41.32 -3.73
CA THR A 452 -20.40 41.69 -5.07
C THR A 452 -21.91 41.50 -5.25
N GLY A 453 -22.57 40.78 -4.34
CA GLY A 453 -24.01 40.51 -4.44
C GLY A 453 -24.38 39.41 -5.44
N VAL A 454 -23.43 38.59 -5.87
CA VAL A 454 -23.65 37.38 -6.69
C VAL A 454 -24.74 36.46 -6.11
N SER A 455 -25.45 35.68 -6.92
CA SER A 455 -26.49 34.78 -6.37
C SER A 455 -25.88 33.73 -5.44
N PRO A 456 -26.55 33.30 -4.35
CA PRO A 456 -26.04 32.24 -3.47
C PRO A 456 -25.63 30.95 -4.17
N TYR A 457 -26.35 30.56 -5.23
CA TYR A 457 -26.01 29.39 -6.05
C TYR A 457 -24.68 29.57 -6.76
N GLU A 458 -24.51 30.69 -7.47
CA GLU A 458 -23.29 30.99 -8.19
C GLU A 458 -22.11 31.21 -7.24
N ALA A 459 -22.35 31.88 -6.10
CA ALA A 459 -21.37 32.04 -5.04
C ALA A 459 -20.83 30.68 -4.55
N PHE A 460 -21.72 29.69 -4.35
CA PHE A 460 -21.33 28.34 -3.91
C PHE A 460 -20.33 27.70 -4.88
N THR A 461 -20.58 27.84 -6.18
CA THR A 461 -19.72 27.32 -7.24
C THR A 461 -18.42 28.10 -7.39
N ILE A 462 -18.46 29.44 -7.35
CA ILE A 462 -17.26 30.28 -7.47
C ILE A 462 -16.32 30.02 -6.28
N VAL A 463 -16.86 29.87 -5.06
CA VAL A 463 -16.04 29.56 -3.88
C VAL A 463 -15.62 28.09 -3.79
N ALA A 464 -15.92 27.28 -4.82
CA ALA A 464 -15.57 25.85 -4.91
C ALA A 464 -16.06 25.01 -3.72
N LEU A 465 -17.24 25.32 -3.15
CA LEU A 465 -17.78 24.54 -2.05
C LEU A 465 -18.14 23.12 -2.45
N ASP A 466 -18.41 22.87 -3.73
CA ASP A 466 -18.60 21.56 -4.32
C ASP A 466 -17.31 20.70 -4.35
N ASN A 467 -16.13 21.31 -4.19
CA ASN A 467 -14.84 20.61 -4.15
C ASN A 467 -14.42 20.15 -2.75
N VAL A 468 -15.11 20.57 -1.69
CA VAL A 468 -14.77 20.23 -0.28
C VAL A 468 -15.04 18.74 0.01
N GLY A 469 -15.95 18.12 -0.74
CA GLY A 469 -16.34 16.73 -0.55
C GLY A 469 -17.26 16.54 0.67
N GLU A 470 -17.25 15.34 1.25
CA GLU A 470 -18.22 14.90 2.27
C GLU A 470 -18.17 15.69 3.58
N SER A 471 -17.06 16.38 3.87
CA SER A 471 -16.86 17.15 5.09
C SER A 471 -17.37 18.59 5.00
N VAL A 472 -18.11 18.94 3.95
CA VAL A 472 -18.54 20.32 3.66
C VAL A 472 -19.28 21.00 4.81
N LEU A 473 -20.08 20.27 5.59
CA LEU A 473 -20.82 20.84 6.73
C LEU A 473 -19.92 21.33 7.85
N GLY A 474 -18.71 20.77 7.98
CA GLY A 474 -17.71 21.21 8.95
C GLY A 474 -16.83 22.35 8.45
N SER A 475 -16.93 22.72 7.18
CA SER A 475 -16.07 23.74 6.59
C SER A 475 -16.39 25.15 7.11
N PRO A 476 -15.40 25.92 7.58
CA PRO A 476 -15.57 27.34 7.90
C PRO A 476 -16.12 28.14 6.71
N LEU A 477 -15.73 27.78 5.48
CA LEU A 477 -16.22 28.42 4.26
C LEU A 477 -17.72 28.18 4.06
N PHE A 478 -18.19 26.95 4.30
CA PHE A 478 -19.61 26.62 4.19
C PHE A 478 -20.45 27.40 5.21
N LYS A 479 -19.97 27.52 6.46
CA LYS A 479 -20.61 28.35 7.48
C LYS A 479 -20.69 29.82 7.06
N LYS A 480 -19.62 30.36 6.48
CA LYS A 480 -19.59 31.74 5.99
C LYS A 480 -20.53 31.97 4.81
N TRP A 481 -20.56 31.03 3.87
CA TRP A 481 -21.50 31.05 2.75
C TRP A 481 -22.96 30.96 3.19
N ARG A 482 -23.27 30.12 4.19
CA ARG A 482 -24.60 30.02 4.82
C ARG A 482 -25.08 31.37 5.38
N ILE A 483 -24.22 32.07 6.13
CA ILE A 483 -24.51 33.41 6.65
C ILE A 483 -24.76 34.39 5.49
N TYR A 484 -23.95 34.29 4.43
CA TYR A 484 -24.16 35.08 3.23
C TYR A 484 -25.53 34.83 2.58
N VAL A 485 -26.00 33.58 2.48
CA VAL A 485 -27.34 33.29 1.96
C VAL A 485 -28.43 33.94 2.81
N GLU A 486 -28.29 33.90 4.13
CA GLU A 486 -29.22 34.54 5.06
C GLU A 486 -29.24 36.06 4.87
N ASP A 487 -28.08 36.71 4.75
CA ASP A 487 -27.99 38.15 4.53
C ASP A 487 -28.46 38.57 3.13
N PHE A 488 -28.16 37.77 2.12
CA PHE A 488 -28.68 37.95 0.76
C PHE A 488 -30.22 37.92 0.77
N ASN A 489 -30.82 36.94 1.47
CA ASN A 489 -32.27 36.80 1.55
C ASN A 489 -32.95 37.89 2.38
N LYS A 490 -32.28 38.44 3.40
CA LYS A 490 -32.77 39.60 4.14
C LYS A 490 -32.80 40.86 3.27
N LYS A 491 -31.78 41.04 2.42
CA LYS A 491 -31.71 42.17 1.47
C LYS A 491 -32.68 42.01 0.30
N ASN A 492 -33.01 40.77 -0.07
CA ASN A 492 -33.86 40.45 -1.22
C ASN A 492 -35.10 39.63 -0.78
N PRO A 493 -36.03 40.20 0.02
CA PRO A 493 -37.13 39.44 0.60
C PRO A 493 -38.14 38.90 -0.42
N ALA A 494 -38.27 39.56 -1.59
CA ALA A 494 -39.12 39.12 -2.69
C ALA A 494 -38.54 37.95 -3.50
N GLU A 495 -37.22 37.73 -3.42
CA GLU A 495 -36.51 36.72 -4.20
C GLU A 495 -35.58 35.86 -3.33
N LYS A 496 -36.11 35.33 -2.23
CA LYS A 496 -35.35 34.45 -1.34
C LYS A 496 -34.80 33.25 -2.13
N LYS A 497 -33.49 33.06 -2.07
CA LYS A 497 -32.78 31.93 -2.68
C LYS A 497 -32.56 30.84 -1.65
N SER A 498 -32.69 29.58 -2.08
CA SER A 498 -32.48 28.41 -1.20
C SER A 498 -31.00 28.21 -0.92
N TRP A 499 -30.65 27.98 0.35
CA TRP A 499 -29.32 27.54 0.75
C TRP A 499 -29.12 26.03 0.52
N PHE A 500 -30.21 25.25 0.44
CA PHE A 500 -30.14 23.80 0.26
C PHE A 500 -29.95 23.42 -1.21
N LEU A 501 -30.56 24.16 -2.14
CA LEU A 501 -30.52 23.85 -3.57
C LEU A 501 -29.10 23.72 -4.15
N PRO A 502 -28.15 24.64 -3.89
CA PRO A 502 -26.76 24.51 -4.39
C PRO A 502 -26.07 23.28 -3.83
N LEU A 503 -26.28 22.96 -2.55
CA LEU A 503 -25.72 21.77 -1.91
C LEU A 503 -26.28 20.49 -2.59
N ARG A 504 -27.59 20.39 -2.76
CA ARG A 504 -28.25 19.23 -3.39
C ARG A 504 -27.83 19.01 -4.84
N THR A 505 -27.79 20.07 -5.62
CA THR A 505 -27.49 19.99 -7.07
C THR A 505 -26.04 19.58 -7.33
N ASN A 506 -25.08 20.10 -6.55
CA ASN A 506 -23.67 19.81 -6.76
C ASN A 506 -23.26 18.44 -6.19
N TYR A 507 -23.83 18.00 -5.06
CA TYR A 507 -23.46 16.73 -4.43
C TYR A 507 -24.31 15.53 -4.85
N GLN A 508 -25.48 15.78 -5.43
CA GLN A 508 -26.47 14.75 -5.77
C GLN A 508 -26.94 13.95 -4.54
N ASP A 509 -27.93 13.08 -4.71
CA ASP A 509 -28.56 12.39 -3.57
C ASP A 509 -27.59 11.46 -2.83
N ASN A 510 -26.78 10.69 -3.55
CA ASN A 510 -25.78 9.79 -2.94
C ASN A 510 -24.69 10.57 -2.18
N GLY A 511 -24.24 11.71 -2.72
CA GLY A 511 -23.25 12.55 -2.05
C GLY A 511 -23.84 13.21 -0.80
N LEU A 512 -25.10 13.65 -0.86
CA LEU A 512 -25.82 14.18 0.30
C LEU A 512 -25.98 13.13 1.41
N ASP A 513 -26.32 11.88 1.08
CA ASP A 513 -26.38 10.82 2.09
C ASP A 513 -25.07 10.67 2.84
N THR A 514 -23.95 10.69 2.10
CA THR A 514 -22.62 10.59 2.69
C THR A 514 -22.27 11.80 3.57
N ILE A 515 -22.61 13.01 3.11
CA ILE A 515 -22.44 14.24 3.89
C ILE A 515 -23.24 14.18 5.19
N ILE A 516 -24.51 13.76 5.12
CA ILE A 516 -25.41 13.70 6.27
C ILE A 516 -24.94 12.63 7.25
N ASP A 517 -24.64 11.42 6.77
CA ASP A 517 -24.18 10.32 7.63
C ASP A 517 -22.84 10.67 8.31
N LYS A 518 -21.93 11.38 7.62
CA LYS A 518 -20.69 11.86 8.21
C LYS A 518 -20.94 12.97 9.24
N GLY A 519 -21.79 13.94 8.90
CA GLY A 519 -22.14 15.04 9.79
C GLY A 519 -22.89 14.58 11.04
N MET A 520 -23.72 13.53 10.93
CA MET A 520 -24.41 12.93 12.07
C MET A 520 -23.47 12.22 13.06
N LYS A 521 -22.28 11.79 12.62
CA LYS A 521 -21.27 11.16 13.49
C LYS A 521 -20.45 12.18 14.28
N ASP A 522 -20.35 13.42 13.80
CA ASP A 522 -19.58 14.48 14.45
C ASP A 522 -20.52 15.43 15.23
N PRO A 523 -20.39 15.51 16.57
CA PRO A 523 -21.23 16.38 17.40
C PRO A 523 -21.27 17.84 16.96
N SER A 524 -20.19 18.35 16.35
CA SER A 524 -20.06 19.74 15.90
C SER A 524 -20.90 20.03 14.65
N THR A 525 -21.16 19.03 13.81
CA THR A 525 -21.91 19.16 12.55
C THR A 525 -23.26 18.46 12.56
N MET A 526 -23.56 17.66 13.60
CA MET A 526 -24.82 16.91 13.76
C MET A 526 -26.07 17.77 13.57
N LYS A 527 -26.11 18.97 14.15
CA LYS A 527 -27.27 19.89 13.99
C LYS A 527 -27.44 20.37 12.54
N LEU A 528 -26.34 20.61 11.83
CA LEU A 528 -26.38 20.99 10.43
C LEU A 528 -26.81 19.80 9.57
N ALA A 529 -26.34 18.59 9.86
CA ALA A 529 -26.76 17.38 9.16
C ALA A 529 -28.26 17.11 9.32
N GLN A 530 -28.80 17.25 10.53
CA GLN A 530 -30.24 17.18 10.79
C GLN A 530 -31.03 18.24 10.01
N LEU A 531 -30.48 19.46 9.89
CA LEU A 531 -31.10 20.53 9.14
C LEU A 531 -31.10 20.24 7.63
N VAL A 532 -30.00 19.70 7.07
CA VAL A 532 -29.93 19.26 5.67
C VAL A 532 -30.96 18.17 5.39
N GLU A 533 -31.06 17.17 6.28
CA GLU A 533 -32.05 16.09 6.17
C GLU A 533 -33.48 16.65 6.17
N LYS A 534 -33.75 17.63 7.04
CA LYS A 534 -35.05 18.31 7.11
C LYS A 534 -35.38 19.04 5.79
N GLU A 535 -34.48 19.86 5.27
CA GLU A 535 -34.72 20.60 4.01
C GLU A 535 -34.92 19.66 2.82
N ARG A 536 -34.17 18.54 2.80
CA ARG A 536 -34.34 17.49 1.80
C ARG A 536 -35.76 16.93 1.81
N MET A 537 -36.28 16.63 2.99
CA MET A 537 -37.66 16.17 3.16
C MET A 537 -38.67 17.26 2.79
N GLU A 538 -38.41 18.51 3.15
CA GLU A 538 -39.26 19.65 2.76
C GLU A 538 -39.34 19.81 1.24
N GLU A 539 -38.22 19.62 0.51
CA GLU A 539 -38.22 19.61 -0.95
C GLU A 539 -39.01 18.42 -1.51
N TRP A 540 -38.85 17.21 -0.97
CA TRP A 540 -39.66 16.05 -1.36
C TRP A 540 -41.15 16.30 -1.20
N PHE A 541 -41.54 16.97 -0.10
CA PHE A 541 -42.92 17.30 0.21
C PHE A 541 -43.51 18.37 -0.73
N VAL A 542 -42.83 19.51 -0.85
CA VAL A 542 -43.37 20.70 -1.53
C VAL A 542 -43.19 20.60 -3.04
N ARG A 543 -41.97 20.24 -3.49
CA ARG A 543 -41.61 20.28 -4.91
C ARG A 543 -41.99 19.00 -5.63
N TRP A 544 -41.66 17.86 -5.04
CA TRP A 544 -41.79 16.57 -5.70
C TRP A 544 -43.03 15.78 -5.32
N LYS A 545 -43.77 16.24 -4.29
CA LYS A 545 -44.98 15.61 -3.75
C LYS A 545 -44.80 14.10 -3.55
N HIS A 546 -43.66 13.70 -3.00
CA HIS A 546 -43.39 12.29 -2.76
C HIS A 546 -44.31 11.74 -1.66
N PRO A 547 -45.07 10.67 -1.92
CA PRO A 547 -45.89 10.07 -0.87
C PRO A 547 -44.99 9.46 0.22
N PRO A 548 -45.51 9.23 1.43
CA PRO A 548 -44.72 8.71 2.55
C PRO A 548 -44.00 7.41 2.22
N SER A 549 -44.54 6.54 1.36
CA SER A 549 -43.85 5.34 0.90
C SER A 549 -42.55 5.66 0.14
N ILE A 550 -42.55 6.64 -0.76
CA ILE A 550 -41.33 7.04 -1.49
C ILE A 550 -40.32 7.69 -0.54
N ALA A 551 -40.78 8.56 0.37
CA ALA A 551 -39.92 9.16 1.39
C ALA A 551 -39.27 8.10 2.29
N PHE A 552 -40.00 7.03 2.64
CA PHE A 552 -39.48 5.91 3.44
C PHE A 552 -38.27 5.26 2.77
N ARG A 553 -38.38 4.97 1.47
CA ARG A 553 -37.30 4.39 0.66
C ARG A 553 -36.13 5.35 0.48
N ASN A 554 -36.40 6.63 0.22
CA ASN A 554 -35.33 7.61 0.01
C ASN A 554 -34.52 7.87 1.29
N LEU A 555 -35.08 7.60 2.47
CA LEU A 555 -34.37 7.59 3.76
C LEU A 555 -33.61 6.28 4.03
N HIS A 556 -33.62 5.34 3.08
CA HIS A 556 -33.06 3.98 3.18
C HIS A 556 -33.64 3.15 4.33
N LEU A 557 -34.88 3.46 4.76
CA LEU A 557 -35.55 2.73 5.84
C LEU A 557 -36.04 1.35 5.37
N ASP A 558 -36.16 1.13 4.07
CA ASP A 558 -36.46 -0.15 3.41
C ASP A 558 -35.32 -1.17 3.54
N LYS A 559 -34.08 -0.70 3.71
CA LYS A 559 -32.88 -1.54 3.86
C LYS A 559 -32.41 -1.68 5.30
N ALA A 560 -33.04 -0.96 6.23
CA ALA A 560 -32.61 -0.93 7.63
C ALA A 560 -32.97 -2.21 8.39
N GLY A 561 -33.92 -3.02 7.89
CA GLY A 561 -34.44 -4.19 8.59
C GLY A 561 -34.93 -3.79 9.99
N GLU A 562 -34.68 -4.62 11.00
CA GLU A 562 -35.07 -4.35 12.40
C GLU A 562 -34.52 -3.02 12.95
N LYS A 563 -33.41 -2.52 12.41
CA LYS A 563 -32.80 -1.26 12.88
C LYS A 563 -33.64 -0.02 12.54
N VAL A 564 -34.64 -0.16 11.66
CA VAL A 564 -35.57 0.92 11.32
C VAL A 564 -36.21 1.55 12.57
N PHE A 565 -36.62 0.74 13.55
CA PHE A 565 -37.30 1.19 14.77
C PHE A 565 -36.40 1.93 15.77
N SER A 566 -35.09 1.93 15.53
CA SER A 566 -34.11 2.66 16.33
C SER A 566 -33.40 3.75 15.51
N SER A 567 -33.80 3.95 14.26
CA SER A 567 -33.18 4.92 13.35
C SER A 567 -33.75 6.33 13.60
N PRO A 568 -32.91 7.36 13.79
CA PRO A 568 -33.38 8.74 13.82
C PRO A 568 -34.12 9.18 12.54
N LYS A 569 -33.81 8.55 11.40
CA LYS A 569 -34.49 8.78 10.12
C LYS A 569 -35.95 8.30 10.17
N PHE A 570 -36.28 7.32 11.02
CA PHE A 570 -37.66 6.85 11.20
C PHE A 570 -38.53 7.91 11.89
N GLU A 571 -38.01 8.58 12.93
CA GLU A 571 -38.73 9.68 13.60
C GLU A 571 -39.01 10.85 12.65
N LEU A 572 -38.04 11.18 11.79
CA LEU A 572 -38.23 12.19 10.74
C LEU A 572 -39.32 11.77 9.74
N TRP A 573 -39.32 10.49 9.34
CA TRP A 573 -40.35 9.94 8.48
C TRP A 573 -41.74 9.94 9.11
N LEU A 574 -41.87 9.68 10.41
CA LEU A 574 -43.15 9.77 11.11
C LEU A 574 -43.73 11.19 11.07
N LYS A 575 -42.88 12.19 11.30
CA LYS A 575 -43.29 13.59 11.16
C LYS A 575 -43.74 13.89 9.72
N TYR A 576 -43.03 13.38 8.73
CA TYR A 576 -43.39 13.54 7.31
C TYR A 576 -44.73 12.91 6.98
N LEU A 577 -44.99 11.70 7.50
CA LEU A 577 -46.27 11.01 7.35
C LEU A 577 -47.43 11.83 7.95
N ASP A 578 -47.22 12.41 9.13
CA ASP A 578 -48.22 13.26 9.78
C ASP A 578 -48.49 14.54 8.98
N ASP A 579 -47.44 15.19 8.49
CA ASP A 579 -47.55 16.40 7.67
C ASP A 579 -48.23 16.11 6.32
N TRP A 580 -47.92 14.96 5.70
CA TRP A 580 -48.61 14.45 4.51
C TRP A 580 -50.10 14.21 4.75
N ASN A 581 -50.45 13.51 5.83
CA ASN A 581 -51.83 13.18 6.14
C ASN A 581 -52.69 14.42 6.44
N LYS A 582 -52.07 15.51 6.93
CA LYS A 582 -52.73 16.81 7.11
C LYS A 582 -52.94 17.54 5.78
N ALA A 583 -51.93 17.54 4.92
CA ALA A 583 -51.98 18.28 3.65
C ALA A 583 -52.76 17.56 2.54
N TYR A 584 -52.78 16.22 2.56
CA TYR A 584 -53.42 15.37 1.55
C TYR A 584 -54.41 14.37 2.20
N PRO A 585 -55.54 14.82 2.79
CA PRO A 585 -56.47 13.94 3.49
C PRO A 585 -57.07 12.82 2.62
N SER A 586 -57.19 13.02 1.31
CA SER A 586 -57.67 12.03 0.34
C SER A 586 -56.65 10.93 0.03
N GLU A 587 -55.37 11.18 0.28
CA GLU A 587 -54.25 10.25 0.02
C GLU A 587 -53.59 9.81 1.34
N LYS A 588 -54.40 9.75 2.40
CA LYS A 588 -53.94 9.45 3.75
C LYS A 588 -53.24 8.09 3.78
N ALA A 589 -51.98 8.09 4.16
CA ALA A 589 -51.19 6.88 4.36
C ALA A 589 -51.13 6.54 5.85
N THR A 590 -51.03 5.26 6.18
CA THR A 590 -50.77 4.83 7.55
C THR A 590 -49.31 4.40 7.70
N MET A 591 -48.85 4.30 8.95
CA MET A 591 -47.51 3.80 9.24
C MET A 591 -47.29 2.41 8.64
N ILE A 592 -48.30 1.53 8.73
CA ILE A 592 -48.22 0.18 8.17
C ILE A 592 -48.17 0.19 6.63
N ASP A 593 -48.77 1.17 5.96
CA ASP A 593 -48.67 1.30 4.49
C ASP A 593 -47.24 1.63 4.06
N GLY A 594 -46.53 2.45 4.84
CA GLY A 594 -45.11 2.74 4.60
C GLY A 594 -44.22 1.49 4.66
N PHE A 595 -44.43 0.64 5.68
CA PHE A 595 -43.71 -0.63 5.81
C PHE A 595 -44.08 -1.62 4.70
N ARG A 596 -45.37 -1.82 4.42
CA ARG A 596 -45.84 -2.79 3.41
C ARG A 596 -45.50 -2.40 1.98
N ALA A 597 -45.17 -1.14 1.72
CA ALA A 597 -44.68 -0.70 0.43
C ALA A 597 -43.29 -1.26 0.09
N HIS A 598 -42.49 -1.65 1.09
CA HIS A 598 -41.08 -2.05 0.91
C HIS A 598 -40.67 -3.35 1.60
N TYR A 599 -41.42 -3.78 2.61
CA TYR A 599 -41.21 -5.05 3.29
C TYR A 599 -42.35 -6.00 2.95
N HIS A 600 -42.00 -7.23 2.58
CA HIS A 600 -42.99 -8.30 2.50
C HIS A 600 -43.59 -8.54 3.88
N ASP A 601 -44.90 -8.78 3.93
CA ASP A 601 -45.64 -8.99 5.19
C ASP A 601 -44.96 -10.09 6.06
N PHE A 602 -44.37 -11.11 5.46
CA PHE A 602 -43.59 -12.15 6.16
C PHE A 602 -42.37 -11.61 6.90
N ASP A 603 -41.56 -10.81 6.23
CA ASP A 603 -40.36 -10.22 6.81
C ASP A 603 -40.73 -9.17 7.85
N LEU A 604 -41.81 -8.43 7.61
CA LEU A 604 -42.35 -7.48 8.57
C LEU A 604 -42.83 -8.16 9.85
N ILE A 605 -43.51 -9.32 9.78
CA ILE A 605 -43.90 -10.09 10.99
C ILE A 605 -42.67 -10.52 11.78
N ARG A 606 -41.61 -10.99 11.11
CA ARG A 606 -40.35 -11.37 11.75
C ARG A 606 -39.71 -10.18 12.47
N MET A 607 -39.60 -9.05 11.77
CA MET A 607 -39.06 -7.81 12.32
C MET A 607 -39.85 -7.32 13.54
N LEU A 608 -41.18 -7.23 13.43
CA LEU A 608 -42.05 -6.79 14.52
C LEU A 608 -41.97 -7.74 15.72
N THR A 609 -41.85 -9.04 15.48
CA THR A 609 -41.70 -10.04 16.55
C THR A 609 -40.37 -9.88 17.30
N ALA A 610 -39.30 -9.53 16.59
CA ALA A 610 -37.99 -9.27 17.21
C ALA A 610 -38.04 -8.01 18.09
N VAL A 611 -38.55 -6.90 17.56
CA VAL A 611 -38.59 -5.62 18.30
C VAL A 611 -39.70 -5.55 19.36
N GLU A 612 -40.69 -6.44 19.32
CA GLU A 612 -41.70 -6.56 20.38
C GLU A 612 -41.09 -7.05 21.71
N LYS A 613 -39.96 -7.77 21.66
CA LYS A 613 -39.23 -8.24 22.84
C LYS A 613 -38.47 -7.12 23.56
N VAL A 614 -38.25 -5.99 22.89
CA VAL A 614 -37.56 -4.83 23.45
C VAL A 614 -38.57 -3.90 24.12
N PRO A 615 -38.42 -3.54 25.42
CA PRO A 615 -39.43 -2.81 26.18
C PRO A 615 -39.92 -1.51 25.53
N ASN A 616 -39.01 -0.73 24.93
CA ASN A 616 -39.31 0.58 24.35
C ASN A 616 -40.12 0.51 23.04
N THR A 617 -39.93 -0.56 22.25
CA THR A 617 -40.61 -0.75 20.95
C THR A 617 -41.78 -1.72 21.02
N LYS A 618 -41.98 -2.41 22.15
CA LYS A 618 -43.05 -3.39 22.37
C LYS A 618 -44.44 -2.89 21.98
N LYS A 619 -44.79 -1.68 22.44
CA LYS A 619 -46.11 -1.10 22.16
C LYS A 619 -46.30 -0.83 20.68
N LEU A 620 -45.32 -0.21 20.04
CA LEU A 620 -45.34 0.11 18.62
C LEU A 620 -45.42 -1.16 17.76
N ALA A 621 -44.64 -2.19 18.12
CA ALA A 621 -44.64 -3.46 17.42
C ALA A 621 -46.02 -4.14 17.45
N SER A 622 -46.65 -4.20 18.63
CA SER A 622 -48.00 -4.76 18.78
C SER A 622 -49.04 -3.96 17.99
N GLN A 623 -48.94 -2.62 17.97
CA GLN A 623 -49.82 -1.75 17.18
C GLN A 623 -49.67 -1.98 15.67
N LEU A 624 -48.43 -2.15 15.19
CA LEU A 624 -48.18 -2.45 13.77
C LEU A 624 -48.65 -3.85 13.37
N LYS A 625 -48.53 -4.86 14.26
CA LYS A 625 -49.12 -6.19 14.07
C LYS A 625 -50.64 -6.12 13.96
N ASP A 626 -51.30 -5.36 14.83
CA ASP A 626 -52.75 -5.16 14.76
C ASP A 626 -53.17 -4.42 13.48
N ALA A 627 -52.42 -3.39 13.08
CA ALA A 627 -52.67 -2.65 11.85
C ALA A 627 -52.47 -3.53 10.60
N LEU A 628 -51.48 -4.44 10.63
CA LEU A 628 -51.27 -5.42 9.57
C LEU A 628 -52.44 -6.41 9.47
N ALA A 629 -52.95 -6.90 10.59
CA ALA A 629 -54.15 -7.73 10.62
C ALA A 629 -55.38 -6.97 10.08
N ASP A 630 -55.55 -5.70 10.44
CA ASP A 630 -56.62 -4.85 9.89
C ASP A 630 -56.51 -4.70 8.36
N LYS A 631 -55.29 -4.59 7.81
CA LYS A 631 -55.07 -4.55 6.35
C LYS A 631 -55.48 -5.86 5.68
N TRP A 632 -55.13 -7.02 6.25
CA TRP A 632 -55.56 -8.30 5.69
C TRP A 632 -57.08 -8.48 5.70
N VAL A 633 -57.78 -7.98 6.73
CA VAL A 633 -59.25 -8.01 6.79
C VAL A 633 -59.85 -7.11 5.71
N ALA A 634 -59.32 -5.89 5.55
CA ALA A 634 -59.76 -4.96 4.51
C ALA A 634 -59.53 -5.50 3.10
N GLU A 635 -58.44 -6.24 2.89
CA GLU A 635 -58.11 -6.96 1.65
C GLU A 635 -58.94 -8.24 1.44
N LYS A 636 -59.84 -8.57 2.37
CA LYS A 636 -60.73 -9.75 2.34
C LYS A 636 -59.97 -11.07 2.16
N LYS A 637 -58.78 -11.20 2.75
CA LYS A 637 -58.01 -12.46 2.69
C LYS A 637 -58.79 -13.59 3.39
N THR A 638 -58.85 -14.78 2.81
CA THR A 638 -59.55 -15.90 3.47
C THR A 638 -58.75 -16.41 4.67
N LEU A 639 -59.45 -16.94 5.68
CA LEU A 639 -58.80 -17.49 6.87
C LEU A 639 -57.83 -18.63 6.52
N ASP A 640 -58.23 -19.54 5.63
CA ASP A 640 -57.41 -20.66 5.19
C ASP A 640 -56.15 -20.18 4.45
N TYR A 641 -56.29 -19.14 3.62
CA TYR A 641 -55.15 -18.51 2.95
C TYR A 641 -54.17 -17.93 3.97
N VAL A 642 -54.63 -17.08 4.90
CA VAL A 642 -53.74 -16.47 5.90
C VAL A 642 -53.06 -17.53 6.76
N LYS A 643 -53.81 -18.55 7.21
CA LYS A 643 -53.29 -19.66 8.03
C LYS A 643 -52.20 -20.47 7.32
N SER A 644 -52.42 -20.82 6.05
CA SER A 644 -51.43 -21.54 5.25
C SER A 644 -50.22 -20.67 4.93
N TRP A 645 -50.45 -19.38 4.65
CA TRP A 645 -49.43 -18.43 4.26
C TRP A 645 -48.43 -18.19 5.40
N ILE A 646 -48.89 -17.87 6.62
CA ILE A 646 -48.01 -17.50 7.75
C ILE A 646 -47.50 -18.66 8.60
N SER A 647 -47.86 -19.92 8.31
CA SER A 647 -47.55 -21.08 9.16
C SER A 647 -46.06 -21.28 9.47
N HIS A 648 -45.19 -20.87 8.54
CA HIS A 648 -43.73 -21.01 8.64
C HIS A 648 -43.02 -19.79 9.26
N VAL A 649 -43.78 -18.82 9.79
CA VAL A 649 -43.25 -17.56 10.32
C VAL A 649 -43.23 -17.61 11.85
N PRO A 650 -42.15 -17.13 12.51
CA PRO A 650 -42.17 -16.92 13.96
C PRO A 650 -43.37 -16.04 14.37
N SER A 651 -44.03 -16.38 15.48
CA SER A 651 -45.22 -15.65 15.96
C SER A 651 -46.47 -15.79 15.07
N SER A 652 -46.54 -16.84 14.22
CA SER A 652 -47.69 -17.14 13.36
C SER A 652 -49.00 -17.30 14.15
N ASP A 653 -48.96 -17.99 15.30
CA ASP A 653 -50.14 -18.20 16.16
C ASP A 653 -50.68 -16.88 16.73
N ASP A 654 -49.80 -15.97 17.16
CA ASP A 654 -50.17 -14.63 17.65
C ASP A 654 -50.79 -13.79 16.53
N MET A 655 -50.17 -13.77 15.34
CA MET A 655 -50.70 -13.05 14.18
C MET A 655 -52.04 -13.64 13.71
N LEU A 656 -52.19 -14.96 13.71
CA LEU A 656 -53.44 -15.63 13.35
C LEU A 656 -54.55 -15.32 14.37
N ALA A 657 -54.24 -15.32 15.67
CA ALA A 657 -55.18 -14.96 16.72
C ALA A 657 -55.66 -13.50 16.59
N ARG A 658 -54.75 -12.56 16.30
CA ARG A 658 -55.08 -11.15 16.01
C ARG A 658 -55.98 -11.04 14.78
N TYR A 659 -55.64 -11.75 13.70
CA TYR A 659 -56.43 -11.75 12.47
C TYR A 659 -57.84 -12.28 12.68
N ILE A 660 -58.01 -13.45 13.31
CA ILE A 660 -59.32 -14.05 13.62
C ILE A 660 -60.17 -13.10 14.46
N LYS A 661 -59.56 -12.47 15.47
CA LYS A 661 -60.26 -11.50 16.33
C LYS A 661 -60.80 -10.33 15.51
N LYS A 662 -60.00 -9.75 14.61
CA LYS A 662 -60.41 -8.63 13.77
C LYS A 662 -61.45 -9.04 12.72
N LEU A 663 -61.27 -10.21 12.09
CA LEU A 663 -62.21 -10.78 11.12
C LEU A 663 -63.58 -11.01 11.75
N ASN A 664 -63.65 -11.57 12.97
CA ASN A 664 -64.90 -11.78 13.70
C ASN A 664 -65.60 -10.47 14.08
N ILE A 665 -64.84 -9.41 14.38
CA ILE A 665 -65.41 -8.09 14.64
C ILE A 665 -66.04 -7.52 13.36
N GLU A 666 -65.39 -7.68 12.22
CA GLU A 666 -65.87 -7.16 10.94
C GLU A 666 -67.06 -7.94 10.38
N THR A 667 -67.07 -9.27 10.53
CA THR A 667 -68.23 -10.11 10.20
C THR A 667 -69.43 -9.80 11.09
N TRP A 668 -69.20 -9.50 12.37
CA TRP A 668 -70.26 -9.04 13.27
C TRP A 668 -70.82 -7.68 12.84
N LYS A 669 -69.98 -6.70 12.50
CA LYS A 669 -70.42 -5.39 11.99
C LYS A 669 -71.21 -5.48 10.68
N SER A 670 -70.74 -6.31 9.73
CA SER A 670 -71.40 -6.50 8.44
C SER A 670 -72.70 -7.31 8.52
N SER A 671 -72.92 -8.06 9.62
CA SER A 671 -74.19 -8.76 9.89
C SER A 671 -75.35 -7.88 10.36
N GLY A 672 -75.16 -6.55 10.47
CA GLY A 672 -76.24 -5.58 10.68
C GLY A 672 -76.92 -5.61 12.06
N ARG A 673 -76.37 -6.30 13.06
CA ARG A 673 -76.98 -6.38 14.40
C ARG A 673 -76.68 -5.14 15.22
N SER A 674 -77.71 -4.36 15.56
CA SER A 674 -77.62 -3.23 16.49
C SER A 674 -77.25 -3.71 17.90
N SER A 675 -76.61 -2.85 18.69
CA SER A 675 -76.18 -3.11 20.06
C SER A 675 -77.31 -3.34 21.09
N SER A 676 -78.54 -3.58 20.62
CA SER A 676 -79.73 -3.84 21.46
C SER A 676 -80.05 -5.32 21.64
N ASP A 677 -79.50 -6.22 20.81
CA ASP A 677 -79.81 -7.67 20.91
C ASP A 677 -78.72 -8.42 21.67
N HIS A 678 -78.65 -8.21 22.99
CA HIS A 678 -77.86 -9.04 23.88
C HIS A 678 -78.70 -10.21 24.42
N SER A 679 -78.66 -11.37 23.75
CA SER A 679 -78.93 -12.64 24.42
C SER A 679 -77.61 -13.23 24.99
N PRO A 680 -77.53 -13.56 26.30
CA PRO A 680 -76.32 -14.06 26.96
C PRO A 680 -75.74 -15.36 26.37
N ILE A 681 -76.49 -16.06 25.53
CA ILE A 681 -76.17 -17.40 25.02
C ILE A 681 -75.04 -17.34 23.97
N PHE A 682 -74.93 -16.28 23.18
CA PHE A 682 -73.88 -16.18 22.15
C PHE A 682 -72.48 -15.90 22.75
N LEU A 683 -72.42 -15.21 23.90
CA LEU A 683 -71.19 -15.01 24.67
C LEU A 683 -70.72 -16.28 25.40
N LEU A 684 -71.61 -17.26 25.60
CA LEU A 684 -71.30 -18.54 26.22
C LEU A 684 -70.65 -19.53 25.23
N VAL A 685 -71.01 -19.49 23.94
CA VAL A 685 -70.39 -20.34 22.91
C VAL A 685 -68.92 -19.96 22.65
N ILE A 686 -68.57 -18.68 22.72
CA ILE A 686 -67.16 -18.22 22.62
C ILE A 686 -66.37 -18.56 23.90
N LYS A 687 -67.03 -18.64 25.06
CA LYS A 687 -66.39 -18.98 26.35
C LYS A 687 -66.19 -20.48 26.59
N CYS A 688 -66.86 -21.37 25.86
CA CYS A 688 -66.83 -22.80 26.13
C CYS A 688 -65.64 -23.58 25.54
N ARG A 689 -64.65 -22.94 24.89
CA ARG A 689 -63.47 -23.66 24.35
C ARG A 689 -62.16 -23.55 25.17
N LEU A 690 -62.14 -22.90 26.33
CA LEU A 690 -61.00 -22.98 27.27
C LEU A 690 -61.50 -22.93 28.73
N ARG A 691 -61.67 -24.11 29.36
CA ARG A 691 -61.68 -24.37 30.83
C ARG A 691 -60.31 -23.97 31.41
N SER A 692 -60.04 -23.41 32.61
CA SER A 692 -60.71 -23.20 33.93
C SER A 692 -59.85 -22.16 34.74
N PRO A 693 -60.04 -21.89 36.06
CA PRO A 693 -61.12 -21.19 36.78
C PRO A 693 -60.61 -19.93 37.60
N GLN A 694 -61.39 -18.84 37.73
CA GLN A 694 -62.04 -18.28 38.96
C GLN A 694 -61.07 -17.98 40.13
N LEU A 695 -60.99 -16.82 40.81
CA LEU A 695 -62.05 -15.97 41.42
C LEU A 695 -61.37 -14.74 42.09
N VAL A 696 -61.49 -13.51 41.58
CA VAL A 696 -61.49 -12.20 42.34
C VAL A 696 -62.01 -11.08 41.41
N THR A 697 -63.23 -11.17 40.90
CA THR A 697 -63.72 -10.24 39.86
C THR A 697 -65.15 -9.75 40.08
N MET A 698 -65.50 -9.44 41.33
CA MET A 698 -66.77 -8.75 41.62
C MET A 698 -66.62 -7.38 42.28
N VAL A 699 -65.43 -6.98 42.74
CA VAL A 699 -65.20 -5.63 43.31
C VAL A 699 -64.58 -4.64 42.29
N ALA A 700 -63.89 -5.13 41.25
CA ALA A 700 -63.21 -4.25 40.27
C ALA A 700 -64.11 -3.63 39.19
N ARG A 701 -65.37 -4.08 39.04
CA ARG A 701 -66.26 -3.60 37.95
C ARG A 701 -66.90 -2.24 38.20
N ALA A 702 -66.80 -1.67 39.41
CA ALA A 702 -67.29 -0.31 39.68
C ALA A 702 -66.24 0.79 39.41
N ALA A 703 -64.93 0.48 39.42
CA ALA A 703 -63.88 1.48 39.23
C ALA A 703 -63.43 1.66 37.76
N ALA A 704 -63.50 0.61 36.93
CA ALA A 704 -63.06 0.67 35.53
C ALA A 704 -63.96 1.52 34.60
N LYS A 705 -65.15 1.93 35.06
CA LYS A 705 -66.09 2.74 34.27
C LYS A 705 -65.80 4.25 34.28
N LYS A 706 -64.86 4.74 35.11
CA LYS A 706 -64.49 6.17 35.16
C LYS A 706 -63.15 6.53 34.48
N GLY A 707 -62.29 5.55 34.16
CA GLY A 707 -61.03 5.80 33.43
C GLY A 707 -61.19 5.96 31.91
N SER A 708 -62.31 5.50 31.34
CA SER A 708 -62.55 5.51 29.88
C SER A 708 -62.99 6.86 29.32
N VAL A 709 -63.30 7.85 30.17
CA VAL A 709 -63.72 9.20 29.73
C VAL A 709 -62.51 10.08 29.42
N TRP A 710 -61.35 9.85 30.05
CA TRP A 710 -60.14 10.65 29.81
C TRP A 710 -59.41 10.32 28.50
N LEU A 711 -59.51 9.08 28.03
CA LEU A 711 -58.75 8.59 26.85
C LEU A 711 -59.53 8.64 25.53
N SER A 712 -60.77 9.14 25.54
CA SER A 712 -61.63 9.22 24.36
C SER A 712 -61.77 10.64 23.79
N ASP A 713 -61.29 11.67 24.51
CA ASP A 713 -61.33 13.08 24.08
C ASP A 713 -59.95 13.55 23.56
N PRO A 714 -59.84 14.04 22.30
CA PRO A 714 -58.62 14.62 21.74
C PRO A 714 -58.01 15.77 22.56
N SER A 715 -58.81 16.49 23.37
CA SER A 715 -58.37 17.58 24.26
C SER A 715 -57.39 17.14 25.35
N THR A 716 -57.33 15.85 25.65
CA THR A 716 -56.61 15.29 26.80
C THR A 716 -55.16 14.93 26.49
N TYR A 717 -54.82 14.71 25.22
CA TYR A 717 -53.47 14.33 24.78
C TYR A 717 -52.40 15.41 25.03
N PRO A 718 -52.67 16.73 24.91
CA PRO A 718 -51.72 17.78 25.29
C PRO A 718 -51.35 17.76 26.78
N LEU A 719 -52.31 17.46 27.68
CA LEU A 719 -52.08 17.34 29.13
C LEU A 719 -51.24 16.10 29.47
N LEU A 720 -51.50 14.97 28.80
CA LEU A 720 -50.69 13.76 28.93
C LEU A 720 -49.28 13.92 28.35
N ALA A 721 -49.15 14.69 27.25
CA ALA A 721 -47.86 15.07 26.69
C ALA A 721 -47.08 15.99 27.63
N ALA A 722 -47.73 16.96 28.29
CA ALA A 722 -47.11 17.82 29.29
C ALA A 722 -46.63 17.03 30.53
N LEU A 723 -47.44 16.09 31.03
CA LEU A 723 -47.05 15.18 32.11
C LEU A 723 -45.90 14.23 31.69
N GLY A 724 -45.91 13.74 30.45
CA GLY A 724 -44.82 12.96 29.87
C GLY A 724 -43.51 13.76 29.77
N VAL A 725 -43.58 15.00 29.28
CA VAL A 725 -42.45 15.92 29.19
C VAL A 725 -41.91 16.28 30.58
N ALA A 726 -42.77 16.53 31.56
CA ALA A 726 -42.36 16.79 32.95
C ALA A 726 -41.66 15.56 33.59
N THR A 727 -42.16 14.35 33.31
CA THR A 727 -41.56 13.11 33.82
C THR A 727 -40.20 12.84 33.17
N VAL A 728 -40.09 13.05 31.86
CA VAL A 728 -38.80 12.95 31.13
C VAL A 728 -37.83 14.03 31.60
N MET A 729 -38.30 15.25 31.85
CA MET A 729 -37.46 16.30 32.43
C MET A 729 -36.95 15.92 33.82
N CYS A 730 -37.81 15.45 34.74
CA CYS A 730 -37.40 14.97 36.08
C CYS A 730 -36.42 13.79 36.02
N LEU A 731 -36.61 12.84 35.10
CA LEU A 731 -35.69 11.72 34.92
C LEU A 731 -34.36 12.20 34.32
N SER A 732 -34.39 13.11 33.35
CA SER A 732 -33.17 13.66 32.73
C SER A 732 -32.36 14.52 33.70
N THR A 733 -33.01 15.31 34.56
CA THR A 733 -32.35 16.10 35.60
C THR A 733 -31.83 15.20 36.71
N GLY A 734 -32.57 14.15 37.10
CA GLY A 734 -32.10 13.13 38.03
C GLY A 734 -30.88 12.36 37.53
N VAL A 735 -30.89 11.90 36.27
CA VAL A 735 -29.75 11.23 35.63
C VAL A 735 -28.56 12.19 35.51
N ARG A 736 -28.78 13.43 35.07
CA ARG A 736 -27.72 14.44 34.98
C ARG A 736 -27.13 14.77 36.36
N HIS A 737 -27.94 14.76 37.42
CA HIS A 737 -27.50 14.92 38.80
C HIS A 737 -26.64 13.73 39.27
N LEU A 738 -27.03 12.50 38.92
CA LEU A 738 -26.29 11.27 39.27
C LEU A 738 -25.00 11.08 38.45
N THR A 739 -24.92 11.61 37.23
CA THR A 739 -23.73 11.48 36.38
C THR A 739 -22.73 12.62 36.55
N ALA A 740 -23.18 13.80 37.00
CA ALA A 740 -22.32 14.97 37.22
C ALA A 740 -21.95 15.18 38.70
N SER A 741 -22.54 14.42 39.63
CA SER A 741 -22.18 14.49 41.04
C SER A 741 -20.81 13.82 41.30
N PRO A 742 -19.82 14.53 41.87
CA PRO A 742 -18.52 13.95 42.19
C PRO A 742 -18.58 12.89 43.29
N ASP A 743 -19.72 12.77 44.00
CA ASP A 743 -19.97 11.75 45.03
C ASP A 743 -20.47 10.41 44.44
N VAL A 744 -20.87 10.37 43.17
CA VAL A 744 -21.36 9.15 42.51
C VAL A 744 -20.32 8.69 41.47
N LYS A 745 -19.53 7.66 41.83
CA LYS A 745 -18.50 7.11 40.93
C LYS A 745 -18.86 5.70 40.46
N TRP A 746 -19.02 5.56 39.15
CA TRP A 746 -19.39 4.31 38.49
C TRP A 746 -18.20 3.36 38.26
N ASP A 747 -16.98 3.91 38.27
CA ASP A 747 -15.73 3.14 38.14
C ASP A 747 -15.36 2.43 39.45
N ARG A 748 -14.91 1.17 39.36
CA ARG A 748 -14.56 0.32 40.49
C ARG A 748 -13.15 0.57 41.02
N GLU A 749 -12.23 1.05 40.20
CA GLU A 749 -10.84 1.33 40.57
C GLU A 749 -10.72 2.69 41.28
N VAL A 750 -11.52 3.67 40.87
CA VAL A 750 -11.57 4.99 41.52
C VAL A 750 -12.17 4.93 42.93
N ARG A 751 -13.01 3.92 43.23
CA ARG A 751 -13.54 3.67 44.58
C ARG A 751 -12.49 3.20 45.60
N LYS A 752 -11.31 2.77 45.14
CA LYS A 752 -10.24 2.23 46.00
C LYS A 752 -9.18 3.26 46.41
N ASN A 753 -9.20 4.47 45.85
CA ASN A 753 -8.16 5.49 46.09
C ASN A 753 -8.78 6.85 46.51
N PRO A 754 -8.88 7.15 47.82
CA PRO A 754 -9.66 8.28 48.33
C PRO A 754 -9.03 9.67 48.11
N GLU A 755 -7.72 9.78 47.81
CA GLU A 755 -7.05 11.09 47.67
C GLU A 755 -7.37 11.83 46.37
N MET A 756 -7.78 11.13 45.30
CA MET A 756 -8.26 11.76 44.06
C MET A 756 -9.60 12.47 44.22
N ALA A 757 -10.27 12.37 45.38
CA ALA A 757 -11.63 12.89 45.60
C ALA A 757 -11.69 14.31 46.18
N LEU A 758 -10.55 14.93 46.53
CA LEU A 758 -10.53 16.24 47.19
C LEU A 758 -10.49 17.43 46.22
N LYS A 759 -9.83 17.30 45.06
CA LYS A 759 -9.68 18.40 44.10
C LYS A 759 -10.97 18.70 43.30
N ASP A 760 -11.77 17.69 43.00
CA ASP A 760 -13.05 17.85 42.27
C ASP A 760 -14.20 18.37 43.15
N ARG A 761 -14.03 18.32 44.49
CA ARG A 761 -15.10 18.63 45.44
C ARG A 761 -15.18 20.13 45.80
N SER A 762 -14.07 20.88 45.73
CA SER A 762 -14.08 22.33 46.00
C SER A 762 -14.69 23.15 44.87
N ASP A 763 -14.40 22.80 43.62
CA ASP A 763 -14.92 23.48 42.43
C ASP A 763 -16.43 23.23 42.22
N TRP A 764 -16.94 22.07 42.66
CA TRP A 764 -18.38 21.82 42.64
C TRP A 764 -19.13 22.61 43.73
N ARG A 765 -18.58 22.71 44.95
CA ARG A 765 -19.25 23.40 46.07
C ARG A 765 -19.32 24.93 45.94
N SER A 766 -18.44 25.55 45.14
CA SER A 766 -18.41 27.00 44.93
C SER A 766 -19.70 27.56 44.31
N HIS A 767 -20.44 26.75 43.55
CA HIS A 767 -21.67 27.13 42.84
C HIS A 767 -22.95 27.08 43.72
N ARG A 768 -22.87 26.63 44.98
CA ARG A 768 -24.05 26.46 45.87
C ARG A 768 -24.15 27.46 47.04
N LYS A 769 -23.20 28.39 47.18
CA LYS A 769 -23.17 29.36 48.30
C LYS A 769 -24.39 30.29 48.38
N PHE A 770 -25.10 30.54 47.27
CA PHE A 770 -26.24 31.45 47.25
C PHE A 770 -27.54 30.83 47.79
N ILE A 771 -27.70 29.50 47.68
CA ILE A 771 -28.93 28.80 48.09
C ILE A 771 -28.85 28.31 49.54
N SER A 772 -27.65 27.99 50.04
CA SER A 772 -27.46 27.48 51.42
C SER A 772 -27.59 28.54 52.51
N SER A 773 -27.62 29.83 52.18
CA SER A 773 -27.72 30.93 53.14
C SER A 773 -29.15 31.46 53.36
N MET A 774 -30.17 30.88 52.71
CA MET A 774 -31.54 31.39 52.77
C MET A 774 -32.33 30.95 54.01
N HIS A 775 -31.89 29.94 54.76
CA HIS A 775 -32.38 29.66 56.12
C HIS A 775 -31.40 28.78 56.90
N SER A 776 -31.20 29.12 58.18
CA SER A 776 -30.46 28.30 59.13
C SER A 776 -31.19 26.98 59.36
N ASN A 777 -30.52 25.85 59.07
CA ASN A 777 -30.98 24.52 59.39
C ASN A 777 -30.09 23.95 60.50
N ALA A 778 -30.70 23.50 61.61
CA ALA A 778 -30.03 23.02 62.81
C ALA A 778 -29.09 21.82 62.59
N VAL A 779 -29.17 21.16 61.43
CA VAL A 779 -28.33 20.01 61.07
C VAL A 779 -26.91 20.41 60.65
N ASN A 780 -26.66 21.66 60.23
CA ASN A 780 -25.34 22.10 59.76
C ASN A 780 -24.42 22.68 60.86
N ALA A 781 -24.86 22.75 62.12
CA ALA A 781 -24.08 23.38 63.19
C ALA A 781 -22.97 22.49 63.79
N TYR A 782 -22.76 21.27 63.28
CA TYR A 782 -21.90 20.28 63.93
C TYR A 782 -20.54 20.01 63.26
N HIS A 783 -20.17 20.78 62.23
CA HIS A 783 -18.92 20.51 61.48
C HIS A 783 -17.91 21.65 61.38
N ASP A 784 -18.11 22.76 62.09
CA ASP A 784 -17.06 23.78 62.27
C ASP A 784 -16.48 23.70 63.69
N LYS A 785 -15.56 22.75 63.90
CA LYS A 785 -14.45 22.81 64.86
C LYS A 785 -13.27 21.99 64.35
#